data_AF-F0WJC1-F1
#
_entry.id   AF-F0WJC1-F1
#
_cell.length_a   1.000
_cell.length_b   1.000
_cell.length_c   1.000
_cell.angle_alpha   90.00
_cell.angle_beta   90.00
_cell.angle_gamma   90.00
#
_symmetry.space_group_name_H-M   'P 1'
#
loop_
_entity.id
_entity.type
_entity.pdbx_description
1 polymer ?
#
loop_
_entity_poly.entity_id
_entity_poly.type
_entity_poly.pdbx_seq_one_letter_code
_entity_poly.pdbx_strand_id
1 'polypeptide(L)'
;MIDPTGWISIVGSIIAIIGLVFVYIFVRKIHQYRHTFSFLQSLRSQSQDNLNTTSTILYREELLDSYTEQALWTCSLCQFQNHPDRKCCDLCQTARGFDFFKTWKWFQTKKKPQENSKLKSDPNTSPEAIPSVQLSELQAPKADADDSIRISFENTVHEEQVDASNNVENQKEENFYISDTTASLPLNKVQLAAHRRQLWRRLPICDGLHRWVRSTKKQNVSKPRAENEPPFSAMERQSAASVGYIRVRNPQGRLTLNDSESVATDFHYRINIVGNSGTSELVMSLDRVHNLPFPSKIRWFSIELHRLWLPWESGHVRIVVRRDQIVEDSFAVLKELKMYQLRQRWRVEFAGEPALDAGGVLREWFTILFSELFDPQRGLFTFTNGEDPHYWINTYSSEFYTPQEHLQYFKFAGMLVGKAIMEEQVLPIHLALPFLKHILGIPISFSDLQFLDDQFHRSAREIQRSDDVKSLCLDFTVTRSIDPILLEDNCRSIKVSKPVIHELVENGREKDVTNENKHEYLDLLFKYHMLDSIADQLLAFLTALYDVVPEGLLKLFDYQELELLMCGVPTLDVKDWRKHCEFKYRKAQHPTFKETQNVKWFWEILEKEFSNQDRVRLLQFTTGTSRVPAQGFKGLISSDGRVRKFTVMFSGMEPTVLLPRAHTCFNRLDIPIYKTKSRMLEYLNLIVQMDITGFSIE
;
A
#
# COMPACT_ATOMS: atom_id res chain seq x y z
N MET A 1 6.11 13.73 -91.78
CA MET A 1 5.50 12.39 -91.66
C MET A 1 5.77 11.88 -90.26
N ILE A 2 4.76 11.83 -89.39
CA ILE A 2 4.79 10.97 -88.19
C ILE A 2 3.44 10.26 -88.22
N ASP A 3 3.50 8.94 -88.32
CA ASP A 3 2.36 8.05 -88.50
C ASP A 3 1.45 8.08 -87.25
N PRO A 4 0.19 8.52 -87.35
CA PRO A 4 -0.72 8.65 -86.21
C PRO A 4 -1.13 7.29 -85.61
N THR A 5 -0.80 6.16 -86.26
CA THR A 5 -1.13 4.82 -85.77
C THR A 5 -0.25 4.35 -84.60
N GLY A 6 0.99 4.85 -84.50
CA GLY A 6 1.93 4.45 -83.43
C GLY A 6 1.53 4.95 -82.04
N TRP A 7 0.95 6.15 -81.95
CA TRP A 7 0.53 6.76 -80.68
C TRP A 7 -0.65 6.03 -80.03
N ILE A 8 -1.59 5.53 -80.84
CA ILE A 8 -2.77 4.81 -80.35
C ILE A 8 -2.34 3.47 -79.71
N SER A 9 -1.35 2.79 -80.27
CA SER A 9 -0.81 1.53 -79.72
C SER A 9 -0.07 1.73 -78.39
N ILE A 10 0.70 2.81 -78.26
CA ILE A 10 1.44 3.13 -77.04
C ILE A 10 0.47 3.54 -75.92
N VAL A 11 -0.51 4.39 -76.22
CA VAL A 11 -1.54 4.80 -75.24
C VAL A 11 -2.39 3.60 -74.80
N GLY A 12 -2.77 2.72 -75.74
CA GLY A 12 -3.49 1.49 -75.42
C GLY A 12 -2.70 0.55 -74.50
N SER A 13 -1.39 0.42 -74.72
CA SER A 13 -0.50 -0.40 -73.89
C SER A 13 -0.35 0.18 -72.47
N ILE A 14 -0.24 1.49 -72.34
CA ILE A 14 -0.14 2.17 -71.03
C ILE A 14 -1.44 1.99 -70.23
N ILE A 15 -2.61 2.14 -70.87
CA ILE A 15 -3.91 1.94 -70.22
C ILE A 15 -4.07 0.49 -69.75
N ALA A 16 -3.63 -0.49 -70.54
CA ALA A 16 -3.67 -1.90 -70.16
C ALA A 16 -2.78 -2.21 -68.94
N ILE A 17 -1.57 -1.62 -68.88
CA ILE A 17 -0.65 -1.78 -67.75
C ILE A 17 -1.24 -1.14 -66.49
N ILE A 18 -1.81 0.06 -66.57
CA ILE A 18 -2.47 0.73 -65.44
C ILE A 18 -3.66 -0.11 -64.94
N GLY A 19 -4.44 -0.70 -65.85
CA GLY A 19 -5.53 -1.62 -65.51
C GLY A 19 -5.04 -2.84 -64.74
N LEU A 20 -3.96 -3.47 -65.17
CA LEU A 20 -3.35 -4.62 -64.48
C LEU A 20 -2.80 -4.26 -63.09
N VAL A 21 -2.18 -3.08 -62.95
CA VAL A 21 -1.71 -2.59 -61.64
C VAL A 21 -2.89 -2.34 -60.69
N PHE A 22 -3.98 -1.75 -61.18
CA PHE A 22 -5.19 -1.56 -60.37
C PHE A 22 -5.81 -2.88 -59.93
N VAL A 23 -5.90 -3.87 -60.83
CA VAL A 23 -6.38 -5.22 -60.49
C VAL A 23 -5.47 -5.89 -59.47
N TYR A 24 -4.14 -5.78 -59.63
CA TYR A 24 -3.18 -6.33 -58.66
C TYR A 24 -3.32 -5.69 -57.27
N ILE A 25 -3.43 -4.35 -57.20
CA ILE A 25 -3.63 -3.63 -55.94
C ILE A 25 -4.98 -4.02 -55.31
N PHE A 26 -6.04 -4.11 -56.11
CA PHE A 26 -7.37 -4.49 -55.64
C PHE A 26 -7.41 -5.92 -55.09
N VAL A 27 -6.81 -6.88 -55.79
CA VAL A 27 -6.68 -8.28 -55.33
C VAL A 27 -5.84 -8.36 -54.06
N ARG A 28 -4.73 -7.62 -53.97
CA ARG A 28 -3.89 -7.57 -52.76
C ARG A 28 -4.64 -6.95 -51.57
N LYS A 29 -5.45 -5.92 -51.80
CA LYS A 29 -6.28 -5.26 -50.78
C LYS A 29 -7.43 -6.17 -50.31
N ILE A 30 -8.05 -6.93 -51.22
CA ILE A 30 -9.04 -7.98 -50.87
C ILE A 30 -8.38 -9.11 -50.07
N HIS A 31 -7.18 -9.55 -50.45
CA HIS A 31 -6.46 -10.58 -49.71
C HIS A 31 -6.10 -10.11 -48.29
N GLN A 32 -5.65 -8.86 -48.16
CA GLN A 32 -5.39 -8.23 -46.87
C GLN A 32 -6.68 -8.13 -46.03
N TYR A 33 -7.79 -7.66 -46.63
CA TYR A 33 -9.09 -7.60 -45.95
C TYR A 33 -9.61 -8.98 -45.54
N ARG A 34 -9.46 -10.03 -46.36
CA ARG A 34 -9.84 -11.40 -45.99
C ARG A 34 -8.99 -11.95 -44.86
N HIS A 35 -7.71 -11.62 -44.81
CA HIS A 35 -6.82 -12.03 -43.72
C HIS A 35 -7.18 -11.30 -42.42
N THR A 36 -7.43 -9.99 -42.47
CA THR A 36 -7.89 -9.20 -41.32
C THR A 36 -9.28 -9.63 -40.87
N PHE A 37 -10.21 -9.92 -41.79
CA PHE A 37 -11.55 -10.41 -41.47
C PHE A 37 -11.53 -11.82 -40.90
N SER A 38 -10.71 -12.72 -41.43
CA SER A 38 -10.47 -14.07 -40.87
C SER A 38 -9.86 -13.99 -39.47
N PHE A 39 -8.94 -13.06 -39.25
CA PHE A 39 -8.33 -12.80 -37.94
C PHE A 39 -9.35 -12.22 -36.95
N LEU A 40 -10.16 -11.24 -37.36
CA LEU A 40 -11.24 -10.68 -36.55
C LEU A 40 -12.34 -11.71 -36.28
N GLN A 41 -12.64 -12.60 -37.23
CA GLN A 41 -13.59 -13.69 -37.05
C GLN A 41 -13.03 -14.79 -36.13
N SER A 42 -11.72 -15.04 -36.17
CA SER A 42 -11.00 -15.90 -35.22
C SER A 42 -10.96 -15.30 -33.82
N LEU A 43 -10.78 -13.98 -33.68
CA LEU A 43 -10.87 -13.28 -32.40
C LEU A 43 -12.30 -13.30 -31.86
N ARG A 44 -13.30 -13.14 -32.73
CA ARG A 44 -14.72 -13.24 -32.38
C ARG A 44 -15.13 -14.66 -31.99
N SER A 45 -14.65 -15.68 -32.71
CA SER A 45 -14.89 -17.08 -32.36
C SER A 45 -14.15 -17.47 -31.08
N GLN A 46 -12.92 -17.00 -30.86
CA GLN A 46 -12.24 -17.16 -29.57
C GLN A 46 -12.95 -16.42 -28.42
N SER A 47 -13.60 -15.28 -28.69
CA SER A 47 -14.43 -14.59 -27.69
C SER A 47 -15.73 -15.34 -27.40
N GLN A 48 -16.34 -15.99 -28.41
CA GLN A 48 -17.58 -16.77 -28.28
C GLN A 48 -17.36 -18.16 -27.70
N ASP A 49 -16.26 -18.84 -28.02
CA ASP A 49 -15.90 -20.15 -27.45
C ASP A 49 -15.53 -20.04 -25.95
N ASN A 50 -15.07 -18.86 -25.50
CA ASN A 50 -14.83 -18.58 -24.08
C ASN A 50 -16.11 -18.23 -23.29
N LEU A 51 -17.24 -18.01 -23.95
CA LEU A 51 -18.56 -17.82 -23.30
C LEU A 51 -19.28 -19.15 -23.04
N ASN A 52 -18.84 -20.25 -23.67
CA ASN A 52 -19.49 -21.56 -23.58
C ASN A 52 -18.90 -22.49 -22.52
N THR A 53 -17.90 -22.07 -21.75
CA THR A 53 -17.66 -22.70 -20.45
C THR A 53 -18.74 -22.23 -19.50
N THR A 54 -19.64 -23.13 -19.09
CA THR A 54 -20.50 -23.04 -17.90
C THR A 54 -19.64 -22.79 -16.67
N SER A 55 -19.11 -21.58 -16.58
CA SER A 55 -18.50 -21.03 -15.39
C SER A 55 -19.66 -20.44 -14.63
N THR A 56 -20.08 -21.14 -13.57
CA THR A 56 -20.97 -20.57 -12.55
C THR A 56 -20.47 -19.16 -12.26
N ILE A 57 -21.33 -18.16 -12.44
CA ILE A 57 -21.01 -16.77 -12.09
C ILE A 57 -20.58 -16.82 -10.62
N LEU A 58 -19.31 -16.49 -10.36
CA LEU A 58 -18.71 -16.58 -9.02
C LEU A 58 -18.24 -15.19 -8.61
N TYR A 59 -18.72 -14.68 -7.49
CA TYR A 59 -18.23 -13.44 -6.89
C TYR A 59 -17.32 -13.72 -5.67
N ARG A 60 -16.60 -12.70 -5.17
CA ARG A 60 -15.62 -12.90 -4.08
C ARG A 60 -16.28 -13.43 -2.81
N GLU A 61 -17.51 -13.01 -2.54
CA GLU A 61 -18.33 -13.46 -1.43
C GLU A 61 -18.78 -14.92 -1.52
N GLU A 62 -18.74 -15.51 -2.73
CA GLU A 62 -19.07 -16.91 -2.98
C GLU A 62 -17.83 -17.81 -2.92
N LEU A 63 -16.64 -17.22 -2.71
CA LEU A 63 -15.44 -17.96 -2.38
C LEU A 63 -15.60 -18.57 -1.00
N LEU A 64 -16.08 -19.81 -0.98
CA LEU A 64 -16.02 -20.66 0.19
C LEU A 64 -14.55 -20.96 0.47
N ASP A 65 -14.05 -20.45 1.60
CA ASP A 65 -12.85 -21.03 2.15
C ASP A 65 -13.15 -22.48 2.53
N SER A 66 -12.44 -23.42 1.91
CA SER A 66 -12.66 -24.86 2.11
C SER A 66 -12.30 -25.32 3.52
N TYR A 67 -11.70 -24.45 4.34
CA TYR A 67 -11.32 -24.71 5.71
C TYR A 67 -12.26 -23.98 6.68
N THR A 68 -12.53 -24.62 7.82
CA THR A 68 -13.36 -24.04 8.87
C THR A 68 -12.56 -22.99 9.65
N GLU A 69 -13.24 -22.03 10.28
CA GLU A 69 -12.60 -21.01 11.15
C GLU A 69 -11.71 -21.64 12.24
N GLN A 70 -12.00 -22.89 12.63
CA GLN A 70 -11.24 -23.69 13.59
C GLN A 70 -9.84 -24.12 13.08
N ALA A 71 -9.60 -24.08 11.77
CA ALA A 71 -8.30 -24.42 11.16
C ALA A 71 -7.36 -23.21 11.02
N LEU A 72 -7.84 -21.99 11.29
CA LEU A 72 -7.00 -20.79 11.29
C LEU A 72 -5.97 -20.86 12.42
N TRP A 73 -4.74 -20.40 12.16
CA TRP A 73 -3.74 -20.24 13.21
C TRP A 73 -3.66 -18.79 13.68
N THR A 74 -3.61 -18.61 14.99
CA THR A 74 -3.55 -17.29 15.63
C THR A 74 -2.10 -16.83 15.73
N CYS A 75 -1.81 -15.64 15.22
CA CYS A 75 -0.50 -15.01 15.39
C CYS A 75 -0.24 -14.74 16.88
N SER A 76 0.92 -15.19 17.37
CA SER A 76 1.31 -15.02 18.77
C SER A 76 1.55 -13.56 19.18
N LEU A 77 1.85 -12.68 18.22
CA LEU A 77 2.15 -11.27 18.46
C LEU A 77 0.88 -10.39 18.43
N CYS A 78 0.12 -10.45 17.33
CA CYS A 78 -1.00 -9.55 17.06
C CYS A 78 -2.39 -10.20 17.17
N GLN A 79 -2.43 -11.52 17.44
CA GLN A 79 -3.66 -12.32 17.54
C GLN A 79 -4.48 -12.43 16.24
N PHE A 80 -3.95 -11.96 15.11
CA PHE A 80 -4.61 -12.13 13.82
C PHE A 80 -4.70 -13.61 13.43
N GLN A 81 -5.85 -14.01 12.90
CA GLN A 81 -6.11 -15.38 12.48
C GLN A 81 -5.76 -15.54 11.01
N ASN A 82 -4.79 -16.41 10.74
CA ASN A 82 -4.18 -16.59 9.44
C ASN A 82 -4.58 -17.94 8.84
N HIS A 83 -4.63 -17.97 7.52
CA HIS A 83 -4.85 -19.19 6.75
C HIS A 83 -3.81 -20.28 7.13
N PRO A 84 -4.18 -21.57 7.25
CA PRO A 84 -3.28 -22.66 7.66
C PRO A 84 -2.04 -22.81 6.75
N ASP A 85 -2.16 -22.56 5.45
CA ASP A 85 -1.04 -22.61 4.51
C ASP A 85 -0.04 -21.44 4.66
N ARG A 86 -0.40 -20.35 5.37
CA ARG A 86 0.48 -19.19 5.54
C ARG A 86 1.61 -19.48 6.53
N LYS A 87 2.83 -19.11 6.15
CA LYS A 87 4.03 -19.24 6.98
C LYS A 87 4.27 -18.05 7.89
N CYS A 88 3.75 -16.89 7.54
CA CYS A 88 3.87 -15.65 8.30
C CYS A 88 2.47 -15.04 8.48
N CYS A 89 2.34 -14.17 9.47
CA CYS A 89 1.10 -13.43 9.69
C CYS A 89 0.89 -12.43 8.54
N ASP A 90 -0.29 -12.42 7.91
CA ASP A 90 -0.62 -11.53 6.79
C ASP A 90 -0.57 -10.04 7.20
N LEU A 91 -0.78 -9.73 8.49
CA LEU A 91 -0.73 -8.35 9.01
C LEU A 91 0.64 -7.90 9.49
N CYS A 92 1.31 -8.73 10.28
CA CYS A 92 2.53 -8.31 11.00
C CYS A 92 3.79 -9.03 10.55
N GLN A 93 3.67 -9.91 9.55
CA GLN A 93 4.74 -10.73 8.98
C GLN A 93 5.50 -11.59 10.00
N THR A 94 5.00 -11.73 11.23
CA THR A 94 5.56 -12.62 12.23
C THR A 94 5.42 -14.08 11.80
N ALA A 95 6.54 -14.80 11.80
CA ALA A 95 6.57 -16.21 11.43
C ALA A 95 5.66 -17.07 12.32
N ARG A 96 5.02 -18.06 11.72
CA ARG A 96 4.21 -19.06 12.43
C ARG A 96 5.08 -19.84 13.39
N GLY A 97 4.62 -19.98 14.64
CA GLY A 97 5.38 -20.64 15.70
C GLY A 97 6.38 -19.73 16.42
N PHE A 98 6.48 -18.45 16.06
CA PHE A 98 7.21 -17.47 16.87
C PHE A 98 6.63 -17.40 18.28
N ASP A 99 7.47 -17.49 19.31
CA ASP A 99 7.07 -17.39 20.71
C ASP A 99 7.58 -16.08 21.30
N PHE A 100 6.71 -15.08 21.32
CA PHE A 100 7.01 -13.75 21.85
C PHE A 100 7.55 -13.81 23.28
N PHE A 101 7.03 -14.70 24.13
CA PHE A 101 7.43 -14.79 25.54
C PHE A 101 8.83 -15.37 25.70
N LYS A 102 9.17 -16.42 24.93
CA LYS A 102 10.53 -16.98 24.94
C LYS A 102 11.55 -15.96 24.47
N THR A 103 11.26 -15.27 23.37
CA THR A 103 12.16 -14.25 22.82
C THR A 103 12.35 -13.11 23.81
N TRP A 104 11.27 -12.59 24.41
CA TRP A 104 11.34 -11.54 25.42
C TRP A 104 12.19 -11.95 26.64
N LYS A 105 12.00 -13.17 27.17
CA LYS A 105 12.81 -13.69 28.28
C LYS A 105 14.30 -13.78 27.91
N TRP A 106 14.61 -14.22 26.69
CA TRP A 106 16.00 -14.29 26.20
C TRP A 106 16.67 -12.90 26.17
N PHE A 107 15.96 -11.86 25.70
CA PHE A 107 16.49 -10.48 25.70
C PHE A 107 16.76 -9.95 27.12
N GLN A 108 15.93 -10.32 28.09
CA GLN A 108 16.20 -9.97 29.50
C GLN A 108 17.44 -10.66 30.06
N THR A 109 17.69 -11.91 29.67
CA THR A 109 18.86 -12.67 30.17
C THR A 109 20.18 -12.12 29.65
N LYS A 110 20.23 -11.56 28.43
CA LYS A 110 21.45 -10.95 27.87
C LYS A 110 21.78 -9.56 28.42
N LYS A 111 20.81 -8.84 29.00
CA LYS A 111 21.02 -7.50 29.59
C LYS A 111 21.51 -7.50 31.03
N LYS A 112 21.62 -8.66 31.70
CA LYS A 112 22.31 -8.72 32.99
C LYS A 112 23.82 -8.73 32.72
N PRO A 113 24.61 -7.76 33.21
CA PRO A 113 26.06 -7.93 33.28
C PRO A 113 26.34 -9.20 34.08
N GLN A 114 27.28 -10.02 33.63
CA GLN A 114 27.77 -11.13 34.44
C GLN A 114 28.48 -10.56 35.68
N GLU A 115 27.75 -10.43 36.79
CA GLU A 115 28.37 -10.49 38.11
C GLU A 115 28.77 -11.95 38.36
N ASN A 116 29.90 -12.35 37.80
CA ASN A 116 30.70 -13.46 38.28
C ASN A 116 31.97 -12.83 38.83
N SER A 117 32.54 -13.16 39.98
CA SER A 117 32.27 -14.11 41.07
C SER A 117 33.61 -14.11 41.82
N LYS A 118 33.59 -13.85 43.13
CA LYS A 118 34.64 -14.24 44.12
C LYS A 118 35.92 -14.87 43.54
N LEU A 119 37.03 -14.14 43.58
CA LEU A 119 38.34 -14.77 43.78
C LEU A 119 38.95 -14.30 45.11
N LYS A 120 39.58 -15.29 45.73
CA LYS A 120 40.05 -15.34 47.12
C LYS A 120 41.18 -14.34 47.38
N SER A 121 41.22 -13.92 48.63
CA SER A 121 42.34 -13.29 49.31
C SER A 121 43.65 -14.06 49.12
N ASP A 122 44.73 -13.32 48.84
CA ASP A 122 46.02 -13.54 49.50
C ASP A 122 46.68 -12.18 49.81
N PRO A 123 47.35 -12.04 50.96
CA PRO A 123 47.89 -10.77 51.44
C PRO A 123 49.36 -10.62 51.02
N ASN A 124 49.70 -9.47 50.47
CA ASN A 124 50.99 -8.77 50.60
C ASN A 124 51.12 -7.82 49.42
N THR A 125 51.00 -6.52 49.67
CA THR A 125 52.07 -5.50 49.55
C THR A 125 51.41 -4.12 49.66
N SER A 126 51.86 -3.33 50.64
CA SER A 126 51.42 -1.97 50.97
C SER A 126 52.08 -0.90 50.06
N PRO A 127 51.63 0.37 50.11
CA PRO A 127 51.45 1.22 48.93
C PRO A 127 52.53 2.29 48.73
N GLU A 128 52.67 2.79 47.49
CA GLU A 128 53.33 4.07 47.22
C GLU A 128 52.51 4.96 46.28
N ALA A 129 52.11 6.10 46.87
CA ALA A 129 52.01 7.48 46.39
C ALA A 129 51.59 7.83 44.93
N ILE A 130 50.54 8.66 44.88
CA ILE A 130 50.11 9.58 43.81
C ILE A 130 51.07 10.80 43.78
N PRO A 131 51.32 11.43 42.61
CA PRO A 131 50.67 12.75 42.33
C PRO A 131 50.32 12.92 40.83
N SER A 132 49.10 13.27 40.42
CA SER A 132 48.52 14.62 40.28
C SER A 132 49.49 15.73 39.81
N VAL A 133 49.23 16.35 38.64
CA VAL A 133 48.91 17.78 38.45
C VAL A 133 49.07 18.23 36.98
N GLN A 134 47.93 18.71 36.45
CA GLN A 134 47.61 19.84 35.57
C GLN A 134 48.51 20.36 34.42
N LEU A 135 47.78 20.57 33.31
CA LEU A 135 47.81 21.61 32.26
C LEU A 135 48.76 22.82 32.40
N SER A 136 49.33 23.20 31.25
CA SER A 136 49.46 24.61 30.83
C SER A 136 49.44 24.76 29.30
N GLU A 137 49.00 25.94 28.87
CA GLU A 137 48.49 26.37 27.56
C GLU A 137 49.56 26.81 26.53
N LEU A 138 49.05 27.20 25.34
CA LEU A 138 49.63 28.08 24.30
C LEU A 138 50.60 27.38 23.33
N GLN A 139 50.57 27.54 22.00
CA GLN A 139 50.20 28.67 21.13
C GLN A 139 50.18 28.15 19.66
N ALA A 140 49.34 28.72 18.79
CA ALA A 140 49.44 28.55 17.33
C ALA A 140 50.55 29.47 16.73
N PRO A 141 51.08 29.20 15.52
CA PRO A 141 50.51 29.87 14.33
C PRO A 141 50.63 29.15 12.95
N LYS A 142 49.69 29.54 12.06
CA LYS A 142 49.76 29.82 10.58
C LYS A 142 50.45 28.80 9.63
N ALA A 143 49.72 28.15 8.72
CA ALA A 143 49.19 28.59 7.40
C ALA A 143 50.20 28.44 6.25
N ASP A 144 49.84 27.65 5.22
CA ASP A 144 50.00 27.99 3.79
C ASP A 144 49.31 26.94 2.88
N ALA A 145 48.83 27.44 1.72
CA ALA A 145 48.16 26.77 0.59
C ALA A 145 49.08 25.77 -0.14
N ASP A 146 48.70 24.92 -1.11
CA ASP A 146 47.78 25.06 -2.25
C ASP A 146 47.65 23.67 -2.96
N ASP A 147 46.82 23.61 -4.00
CA ASP A 147 46.81 22.67 -5.14
C ASP A 147 46.05 21.32 -5.11
N SER A 148 44.78 21.40 -5.54
CA SER A 148 44.28 20.98 -6.87
C SER A 148 44.57 19.57 -7.48
N ILE A 149 43.46 18.91 -7.89
CA ILE A 149 43.23 18.15 -9.15
C ILE A 149 43.25 16.57 -9.18
N ARG A 150 42.07 16.05 -9.59
CA ARG A 150 41.69 14.86 -10.43
C ARG A 150 41.78 13.39 -9.95
N ILE A 151 40.58 12.79 -9.83
CA ILE A 151 39.97 11.70 -10.63
C ILE A 151 40.92 10.69 -11.31
N SER A 152 40.81 9.39 -10.96
CA SER A 152 40.41 8.31 -11.89
C SER A 152 40.42 6.91 -11.26
N PHE A 153 39.36 6.16 -11.58
CA PHE A 153 39.22 4.70 -11.49
C PHE A 153 40.30 3.97 -12.30
N GLU A 154 40.76 2.80 -11.84
CA GLU A 154 40.72 1.57 -12.64
C GLU A 154 41.12 0.31 -11.85
N ASN A 155 40.44 -0.78 -12.22
CA ASN A 155 40.61 -2.15 -11.76
C ASN A 155 41.96 -2.74 -12.19
N THR A 156 42.52 -3.67 -11.41
CA THR A 156 43.12 -4.87 -12.02
C THR A 156 43.19 -6.05 -11.06
N VAL A 157 42.89 -7.20 -11.66
CA VAL A 157 42.81 -8.57 -11.15
C VAL A 157 44.21 -9.13 -10.91
N HIS A 158 44.40 -9.95 -9.87
CA HIS A 158 45.33 -11.09 -9.93
C HIS A 158 44.85 -12.25 -9.06
N GLU A 159 44.78 -13.42 -9.70
CA GLU A 159 44.61 -14.76 -9.13
C GLU A 159 45.83 -15.15 -8.28
N GLU A 160 45.63 -15.85 -7.16
CA GLU A 160 46.38 -17.08 -6.85
C GLU A 160 45.75 -17.89 -5.71
N GLN A 161 46.06 -19.18 -5.73
CA GLN A 161 45.36 -20.31 -5.12
C GLN A 161 45.67 -20.54 -3.63
N VAL A 162 44.62 -21.03 -2.94
CA VAL A 162 44.60 -22.13 -1.96
C VAL A 162 45.73 -22.18 -0.92
N ASP A 163 45.36 -21.90 0.35
CA ASP A 163 45.61 -22.87 1.42
C ASP A 163 44.61 -22.72 2.57
N ALA A 164 44.12 -23.86 3.06
CA ALA A 164 43.10 -23.99 4.07
C ALA A 164 43.70 -23.88 5.48
N SER A 165 43.10 -23.06 6.35
CA SER A 165 43.10 -23.25 7.82
C SER A 165 42.18 -22.25 8.51
N ASN A 166 41.37 -22.76 9.44
CA ASN A 166 40.40 -22.06 10.28
C ASN A 166 40.98 -20.86 11.05
N ASN A 167 40.27 -19.72 11.08
CA ASN A 167 39.82 -19.06 12.31
C ASN A 167 39.08 -17.73 12.06
N VAL A 168 37.83 -17.69 12.53
CA VAL A 168 37.10 -16.59 13.18
C VAL A 168 37.60 -15.16 12.91
N GLU A 169 36.93 -14.46 11.98
CA GLU A 169 37.02 -13.00 11.87
C GLU A 169 36.16 -12.32 12.95
N ASN A 170 36.84 -11.60 13.83
CA ASN A 170 36.27 -10.51 14.63
C ASN A 170 35.89 -9.35 13.69
N GLN A 171 34.59 -9.14 13.46
CA GLN A 171 34.10 -7.87 12.93
C GLN A 171 33.89 -6.88 14.06
N LYS A 172 34.48 -5.69 13.86
CA LYS A 172 34.42 -4.52 14.72
C LYS A 172 32.96 -4.09 14.95
N GLU A 173 32.57 -4.01 16.22
CA GLU A 173 31.34 -3.35 16.65
C GLU A 173 31.54 -1.83 16.62
N GLU A 174 30.73 -1.13 15.82
CA GLU A 174 30.48 0.29 16.00
C GLU A 174 29.60 0.47 17.24
N ASN A 175 30.17 1.07 18.28
CA ASN A 175 29.45 1.38 19.52
C ASN A 175 28.46 2.53 19.29
N PHE A 176 27.18 2.20 19.11
CA PHE A 176 26.08 3.15 19.23
C PHE A 176 25.72 3.29 20.73
N TYR A 177 25.89 4.49 21.30
CA TYR A 177 25.43 4.80 22.65
C TYR A 177 23.90 4.69 22.71
N ILE A 178 23.40 3.61 23.32
CA ILE A 178 21.98 3.44 23.65
C ILE A 178 21.78 3.89 25.10
N SER A 179 21.12 5.03 25.29
CA SER A 179 20.63 5.47 26.60
C SER A 179 19.40 4.65 27.02
N ASP A 180 19.35 4.38 28.32
CA ASP A 180 18.43 3.49 28.99
C ASP A 180 16.94 3.81 28.77
N THR A 181 16.18 2.83 28.28
CA THR A 181 14.78 2.64 28.69
C THR A 181 14.38 1.16 28.64
N THR A 182 13.65 0.75 29.68
CA THR A 182 13.01 -0.55 29.95
C THR A 182 12.85 -1.54 28.78
N ALA A 183 13.25 -2.80 29.01
CA ALA A 183 13.28 -3.92 28.07
C ALA A 183 12.01 -4.10 27.21
N SER A 184 12.00 -3.47 26.03
CA SER A 184 11.12 -3.82 24.91
C SER A 184 11.89 -4.74 23.96
N LEU A 185 11.21 -5.76 23.44
CA LEU A 185 11.70 -6.49 22.27
C LEU A 185 11.86 -5.51 21.10
N PRO A 186 12.89 -5.63 20.23
CA PRO A 186 12.96 -4.83 19.02
C PRO A 186 11.93 -5.35 18.02
N LEU A 187 10.66 -5.00 18.24
CA LEU A 187 9.61 -5.16 17.25
C LEU A 187 9.81 -4.07 16.20
N ASN A 188 9.75 -4.44 14.91
CA ASN A 188 9.69 -3.44 13.85
C ASN A 188 8.37 -2.65 13.92
N LYS A 189 8.27 -1.54 13.18
CA LYS A 189 7.08 -0.67 13.21
C LYS A 189 5.79 -1.40 12.86
N VAL A 190 5.82 -2.28 11.86
CA VAL A 190 4.65 -3.09 11.43
C VAL A 190 4.17 -4.02 12.56
N GLN A 191 5.10 -4.71 13.21
CA GLN A 191 4.84 -5.59 14.34
C GLN A 191 4.33 -4.83 15.57
N LEU A 192 4.91 -3.67 15.84
CA LEU A 192 4.50 -2.80 16.93
C LEU A 192 3.09 -2.24 16.71
N ALA A 193 2.79 -1.75 15.50
CA ALA A 193 1.46 -1.36 15.09
C ALA A 193 0.49 -2.54 15.27
N ALA A 194 0.84 -3.73 14.80
CA ALA A 194 -0.04 -4.89 14.89
C ALA A 194 -0.29 -5.37 16.32
N HIS A 195 0.71 -5.28 17.18
CA HIS A 195 0.54 -5.59 18.59
C HIS A 195 -0.41 -4.58 19.27
N ARG A 196 -0.27 -3.29 18.94
CA ARG A 196 -1.05 -2.20 19.54
C ARG A 196 -2.51 -2.15 19.11
N ARG A 197 -2.93 -2.87 18.06
CA ARG A 197 -4.33 -2.91 17.60
C ARG A 197 -5.32 -3.38 18.68
N GLN A 198 -4.85 -4.21 19.62
CA GLN A 198 -5.67 -4.78 20.70
C GLN A 198 -5.74 -3.89 21.94
N LEU A 199 -5.12 -2.71 21.92
CA LEU A 199 -5.10 -1.78 23.06
C LEU A 199 -6.46 -1.13 23.31
N TRP A 200 -7.28 -0.99 22.28
CA TRP A 200 -8.59 -0.34 22.36
C TRP A 200 -9.67 -1.38 22.12
N ARG A 201 -10.69 -1.36 22.97
CA ARG A 201 -11.89 -2.18 22.81
C ARG A 201 -13.09 -1.28 22.89
N ARG A 202 -14.10 -1.60 22.09
CA ARG A 202 -15.37 -0.89 22.13
C ARG A 202 -16.31 -1.68 23.04
N LEU A 203 -16.78 -1.07 24.12
CA LEU A 203 -17.67 -1.73 25.08
C LEU A 203 -19.02 -1.01 25.14
N PRO A 204 -20.14 -1.76 25.27
CA PRO A 204 -21.45 -1.17 25.55
C PRO A 204 -21.46 -0.55 26.94
N ILE A 205 -22.14 0.58 27.06
CA ILE A 205 -22.41 1.26 28.33
C ILE A 205 -23.91 1.13 28.65
N CYS A 206 -24.29 1.47 29.88
CA CYS A 206 -25.65 1.45 30.40
C CYS A 206 -26.68 2.21 29.53
N ASP A 207 -26.23 3.15 28.70
CA ASP A 207 -27.04 3.96 27.78
C ASP A 207 -27.34 3.24 26.45
N GLY A 208 -26.86 2.01 26.25
CA GLY A 208 -27.00 1.24 25.01
C GLY A 208 -26.04 1.68 23.90
N LEU A 209 -25.25 2.73 24.13
CA LEU A 209 -24.21 3.20 23.22
C LEU A 209 -22.89 2.52 23.55
N HIS A 210 -21.97 2.54 22.59
CA HIS A 210 -20.65 1.97 22.78
C HIS A 210 -19.59 3.05 22.87
N ARG A 211 -18.60 2.85 23.74
CA ARG A 211 -17.44 3.74 23.83
C ARG A 211 -16.15 2.95 23.71
N TRP A 212 -15.12 3.62 23.21
CA TRP A 212 -13.80 3.04 23.14
C TRP A 212 -13.13 3.19 24.50
N VAL A 213 -12.79 2.06 25.09
CA VAL A 213 -12.05 2.00 26.35
C VAL A 213 -10.74 1.27 26.14
N ARG A 214 -9.74 1.64 26.92
CA ARG A 214 -8.46 0.95 26.89
C ARG A 214 -8.58 -0.44 27.49
N SER A 215 -8.09 -1.45 26.79
CA SER A 215 -8.02 -2.82 27.26
C SER A 215 -7.01 -2.91 28.41
N THR A 216 -7.47 -2.69 29.64
CA THR A 216 -6.70 -3.04 30.84
C THR A 216 -6.90 -4.55 31.05
N LYS A 217 -5.84 -5.34 30.88
CA LYS A 217 -5.89 -6.81 31.09
C LYS A 217 -6.39 -7.25 32.47
N LYS A 218 -6.67 -6.31 33.40
CA LYS A 218 -7.24 -6.55 34.73
C LYS A 218 -8.72 -6.96 34.74
N GLN A 219 -9.47 -6.89 33.65
CA GLN A 219 -10.91 -7.19 33.67
C GLN A 219 -11.30 -8.66 33.36
N ASN A 220 -10.34 -9.55 33.09
CA ASN A 220 -10.59 -11.00 33.11
C ASN A 220 -10.23 -11.59 34.49
N VAL A 221 -10.97 -11.25 35.54
CA VAL A 221 -10.85 -11.91 36.85
C VAL A 221 -11.73 -13.15 36.87
N SER A 222 -11.17 -14.27 36.45
CA SER A 222 -11.60 -15.60 36.89
C SER A 222 -10.47 -16.63 36.94
N LYS A 223 -9.19 -16.21 36.85
CA LYS A 223 -8.05 -17.08 37.13
C LYS A 223 -7.07 -16.40 38.10
N PRO A 224 -6.63 -17.10 39.16
CA PRO A 224 -5.62 -16.58 40.07
C PRO A 224 -4.31 -16.36 39.31
N ARG A 225 -3.68 -15.22 39.61
CA ARG A 225 -2.45 -14.71 39.03
C ARG A 225 -1.30 -15.69 39.27
N ALA A 226 -0.69 -16.21 38.20
CA ALA A 226 0.61 -16.89 38.31
C ALA A 226 1.73 -15.84 38.43
N GLU A 227 2.66 -16.01 39.37
CA GLU A 227 3.74 -15.09 39.72
C GLU A 227 4.82 -14.89 38.61
N ASN A 228 4.56 -15.33 37.38
CA ASN A 228 5.54 -15.37 36.28
C ASN A 228 5.06 -14.68 34.99
N GLU A 229 4.23 -13.64 35.10
CA GLU A 229 3.92 -12.77 33.96
C GLU A 229 4.96 -11.64 33.80
N PRO A 230 5.31 -11.26 32.55
CA PRO A 230 6.29 -10.21 32.26
C PRO A 230 5.94 -8.87 32.92
N PRO A 231 6.85 -8.16 33.62
CA PRO A 231 6.63 -6.76 33.96
C PRO A 231 6.73 -5.96 32.66
N PHE A 232 5.61 -5.45 32.19
CA PHE A 232 5.57 -4.51 31.07
C PHE A 232 6.53 -3.33 31.30
N SER A 233 7.20 -2.94 30.22
CA SER A 233 8.20 -1.87 30.17
C SER A 233 7.60 -0.52 30.63
N ALA A 234 8.42 0.43 31.08
CA ALA A 234 7.96 1.77 31.43
C ALA A 234 7.28 2.46 30.23
N MET A 235 7.66 2.10 29.00
CA MET A 235 7.04 2.56 27.76
C MET A 235 5.58 2.09 27.59
N GLU A 236 5.26 0.87 28.03
CA GLU A 236 3.88 0.35 28.07
C GLU A 236 3.08 0.93 29.23
N ARG A 237 3.72 1.24 30.37
CA ARG A 237 3.08 1.94 31.50
C ARG A 237 2.75 3.40 31.19
N GLN A 238 3.63 4.11 30.47
CA GLN A 238 3.38 5.48 29.99
C GLN A 238 2.33 5.49 28.86
N SER A 239 2.31 4.47 28.01
CA SER A 239 1.22 4.31 27.03
C SER A 239 -0.11 4.01 27.71
N ALA A 240 -0.12 3.30 28.86
CA ALA A 240 -1.31 3.03 29.66
C ALA A 240 -1.91 4.27 30.36
N ALA A 241 -1.19 5.40 30.39
CA ALA A 241 -1.66 6.69 30.92
C ALA A 241 -2.01 7.72 29.82
N SER A 242 -1.80 7.41 28.54
CA SER A 242 -2.14 8.32 27.44
C SER A 242 -3.62 8.24 27.10
N VAL A 243 -4.29 9.40 27.11
CA VAL A 243 -5.64 9.60 26.57
C VAL A 243 -5.67 9.16 25.10
N GLY A 244 -6.75 8.49 24.70
CA GLY A 244 -7.06 8.21 23.31
C GLY A 244 -8.04 9.25 22.80
N TYR A 245 -7.84 9.72 21.58
CA TYR A 245 -8.66 10.74 20.97
C TYR A 245 -9.40 10.19 19.77
N ILE A 246 -10.68 10.52 19.64
CA ILE A 246 -11.51 10.18 18.49
C ILE A 246 -11.88 11.47 17.77
N ARG A 247 -11.71 11.44 16.45
CA ARG A 247 -12.18 12.47 15.54
C ARG A 247 -13.71 12.54 15.59
N VAL A 248 -14.25 13.70 15.92
CA VAL A 248 -15.69 13.99 15.85
C VAL A 248 -15.95 15.26 15.02
N ARG A 249 -17.19 15.45 14.57
CA ARG A 249 -17.63 16.74 14.03
C ARG A 249 -18.24 17.56 15.17
N ASN A 250 -17.75 18.77 15.36
CA ASN A 250 -18.36 19.72 16.30
C ASN A 250 -19.67 20.29 15.73
N PRO A 251 -20.47 21.05 16.50
CA PRO A 251 -21.73 21.64 16.04
C PRO A 251 -21.59 22.55 14.80
N GLN A 252 -20.41 23.12 14.59
CA GLN A 252 -20.06 23.95 13.43
C GLN A 252 -19.64 23.13 12.20
N GLY A 253 -19.62 21.79 12.30
CA GLY A 253 -19.25 20.88 11.23
C GLY A 253 -17.74 20.68 11.03
N ARG A 254 -16.87 21.27 11.88
CA ARG A 254 -15.41 21.08 11.84
C ARG A 254 -14.98 19.83 12.58
N LEU A 255 -13.87 19.25 12.16
CA LEU A 255 -13.28 18.10 12.83
C LEU A 255 -12.56 18.55 14.11
N THR A 256 -12.77 17.82 15.21
CA THR A 256 -12.07 17.99 16.48
C THR A 256 -11.69 16.64 17.09
N LEU A 257 -10.70 16.61 17.98
CA LEU A 257 -10.32 15.44 18.75
C LEU A 257 -10.94 15.49 20.15
N ASN A 258 -11.82 14.54 20.45
CA ASN A 258 -12.43 14.36 21.76
C ASN A 258 -11.90 13.11 22.45
N ASP A 259 -11.92 13.08 23.78
CA ASP A 259 -11.54 11.88 24.53
C ASP A 259 -12.41 10.69 24.12
N SER A 260 -11.75 9.58 23.78
CA SER A 260 -12.36 8.29 23.44
C SER A 260 -13.45 7.82 24.41
N GLU A 261 -13.31 8.10 25.71
CA GLU A 261 -14.28 7.72 26.73
C GLU A 261 -15.51 8.64 26.75
N SER A 262 -15.43 9.82 26.12
CA SER A 262 -16.55 10.77 26.00
C SER A 262 -17.37 10.57 24.73
N VAL A 263 -16.79 9.92 23.71
CA VAL A 263 -17.43 9.77 22.40
C VAL A 263 -18.26 8.49 22.37
N ALA A 264 -19.58 8.67 22.30
CA ALA A 264 -20.52 7.59 22.06
C ALA A 264 -20.55 7.22 20.57
N THR A 265 -20.54 5.91 20.30
CA THR A 265 -20.61 5.33 18.96
C THR A 265 -21.75 4.33 18.88
N ASP A 266 -22.51 4.39 17.79
CA ASP A 266 -23.57 3.42 17.52
C ASP A 266 -22.99 2.19 16.77
N PHE A 267 -23.57 1.02 17.01
CA PHE A 267 -23.32 -0.22 16.29
C PHE A 267 -24.43 -0.55 15.28
N HIS A 268 -25.51 0.23 15.31
CA HIS A 268 -26.61 0.14 14.38
C HIS A 268 -26.45 1.24 13.33
N TYR A 269 -26.02 0.84 12.14
CA TYR A 269 -25.88 1.75 11.01
C TYR A 269 -27.11 1.63 10.13
N ARG A 270 -27.76 2.76 9.89
CA ARG A 270 -28.85 2.90 8.93
C ARG A 270 -28.31 3.65 7.72
N ILE A 271 -28.15 2.93 6.62
CA ILE A 271 -27.60 3.45 5.38
C ILE A 271 -28.75 3.66 4.41
N ASN A 272 -29.02 4.91 4.07
CA ASN A 272 -29.98 5.22 3.02
C ASN A 272 -29.34 4.93 1.65
N ILE A 273 -29.90 3.97 0.95
CA ILE A 273 -29.59 3.62 -0.43
C ILE A 273 -30.57 4.37 -1.31
N VAL A 274 -30.12 5.49 -1.87
CA VAL A 274 -30.89 6.24 -2.87
C VAL A 274 -30.76 5.53 -4.21
N GLY A 275 -31.85 4.94 -4.69
CA GLY A 275 -31.95 4.33 -6.02
C GLY A 275 -32.90 5.12 -6.93
N ASN A 276 -32.93 4.77 -8.22
CA ASN A 276 -33.84 5.40 -9.19
C ASN A 276 -35.34 5.23 -8.87
N SER A 277 -35.71 4.24 -8.03
CA SER A 277 -37.09 3.90 -7.66
C SER A 277 -37.48 4.29 -6.22
N GLY A 278 -36.62 4.98 -5.47
CA GLY A 278 -36.88 5.42 -4.09
C GLY A 278 -35.69 5.27 -3.15
N THR A 279 -35.91 5.52 -1.86
CA THR A 279 -34.94 5.31 -0.77
C THR A 279 -35.14 3.93 -0.15
N SER A 280 -34.16 3.04 -0.26
CA SER A 280 -34.09 1.79 0.52
C SER A 280 -33.21 2.01 1.75
N GLU A 281 -33.54 1.39 2.88
CA GLU A 281 -32.74 1.46 4.12
C GLU A 281 -31.97 0.14 4.29
N LEU A 282 -30.64 0.23 4.36
CA LEU A 282 -29.79 -0.89 4.78
C LEU A 282 -29.49 -0.73 6.28
N VAL A 283 -30.07 -1.60 7.08
CA VAL A 283 -29.86 -1.64 8.53
C VAL A 283 -28.80 -2.70 8.84
N MET A 284 -27.71 -2.29 9.47
CA MET A 284 -26.60 -3.17 9.84
C MET A 284 -26.38 -3.13 11.34
N SER A 285 -26.32 -4.29 11.98
CA SER A 285 -25.79 -4.44 13.34
C SER A 285 -24.43 -5.10 13.26
N LEU A 286 -23.38 -4.35 13.63
CA LEU A 286 -22.00 -4.85 13.58
C LEU A 286 -21.64 -5.75 14.78
N ASP A 287 -22.52 -5.89 15.77
CA ASP A 287 -22.24 -6.58 17.05
C ASP A 287 -21.71 -8.00 16.84
N ARG A 288 -22.32 -8.73 15.89
CA ARG A 288 -21.97 -10.11 15.57
C ARG A 288 -20.85 -10.24 14.55
N VAL A 289 -20.68 -9.26 13.67
CA VAL A 289 -19.75 -9.35 12.53
C VAL A 289 -18.35 -8.86 12.91
N HIS A 290 -18.22 -7.86 13.79
CA HIS A 290 -16.92 -7.26 14.12
C HIS A 290 -15.97 -8.23 14.86
N ASN A 291 -16.51 -9.25 15.53
CA ASN A 291 -15.75 -10.28 16.23
C ASN A 291 -15.37 -11.46 15.34
N LEU A 292 -15.88 -11.50 14.10
CA LEU A 292 -15.56 -12.59 13.18
C LEU A 292 -14.10 -12.52 12.72
N PRO A 293 -13.52 -13.65 12.31
CA PRO A 293 -12.25 -13.66 11.60
C PRO A 293 -12.30 -12.76 10.36
N PHE A 294 -11.16 -12.18 9.99
CA PHE A 294 -11.08 -11.28 8.84
C PHE A 294 -11.62 -11.84 7.51
N PRO A 295 -11.40 -13.12 7.14
CA PRO A 295 -12.03 -13.70 5.94
C PRO A 295 -13.57 -13.63 5.97
N SER A 296 -14.17 -13.89 7.13
CA SER A 296 -15.62 -13.84 7.34
C SER A 296 -16.14 -12.39 7.30
N LYS A 297 -15.39 -11.43 7.86
CA LYS A 297 -15.67 -9.99 7.73
C LYS A 297 -15.66 -9.53 6.28
N ILE A 298 -14.62 -9.89 5.53
CA ILE A 298 -14.49 -9.55 4.10
C ILE A 298 -15.67 -10.10 3.31
N ARG A 299 -16.04 -11.36 3.54
CA ARG A 299 -17.18 -11.99 2.84
C ARG A 299 -18.46 -11.20 3.08
N TRP A 300 -18.75 -10.88 4.35
CA TRP A 300 -19.92 -10.11 4.71
C TRP A 300 -19.88 -8.69 4.10
N PHE A 301 -18.73 -8.03 4.18
CA PHE A 301 -18.52 -6.70 3.61
C PHE A 301 -18.77 -6.67 2.10
N SER A 302 -18.23 -7.65 1.36
CA SER A 302 -18.40 -7.78 -0.10
C SER A 302 -19.88 -7.94 -0.49
N ILE A 303 -20.65 -8.77 0.26
CA ILE A 303 -22.10 -8.92 0.07
C ILE A 303 -22.83 -7.58 0.24
N GLU A 304 -22.55 -6.85 1.31
CA GLU A 304 -23.23 -5.58 1.59
C GLU A 304 -22.79 -4.47 0.64
N LEU A 305 -21.51 -4.45 0.25
CA LEU A 305 -20.98 -3.54 -0.76
C LEU A 305 -21.65 -3.77 -2.11
N HIS A 306 -21.90 -5.04 -2.49
CA HIS A 306 -22.55 -5.36 -3.74
C HIS A 306 -24.01 -4.91 -3.83
N ARG A 307 -24.69 -4.79 -2.69
CA ARG A 307 -26.04 -4.21 -2.63
C ARG A 307 -26.07 -2.71 -2.94
N LEU A 308 -24.92 -2.03 -2.90
CA LEU A 308 -24.83 -0.62 -3.26
C LEU A 308 -24.74 -0.40 -4.77
N TRP A 309 -24.37 -1.41 -5.57
CA TRP A 309 -24.23 -1.28 -7.01
C TRP A 309 -25.56 -1.04 -7.70
N LEU A 310 -25.56 -0.10 -8.66
CA LEU A 310 -26.62 -0.04 -9.64
C LEU A 310 -26.41 -1.11 -10.73
N PRO A 311 -27.48 -1.78 -11.18
CA PRO A 311 -27.40 -2.73 -12.29
C PRO A 311 -26.83 -2.07 -13.55
N TRP A 312 -26.11 -2.83 -14.36
CA TRP A 312 -25.46 -2.33 -15.59
C TRP A 312 -26.46 -1.70 -16.57
N GLU A 313 -27.69 -2.22 -16.60
CA GLU A 313 -28.81 -1.74 -17.40
C GLU A 313 -29.24 -0.32 -17.02
N SER A 314 -28.91 0.13 -15.81
CA SER A 314 -29.15 1.49 -15.33
C SER A 314 -28.11 2.51 -15.82
N GLY A 315 -27.11 2.06 -16.59
CA GLY A 315 -26.06 2.89 -17.18
C GLY A 315 -24.69 2.74 -16.52
N HIS A 316 -23.68 3.29 -17.18
CA HIS A 316 -22.29 3.31 -16.74
C HIS A 316 -21.68 4.69 -16.97
N VAL A 317 -20.65 5.03 -16.20
CA VAL A 317 -19.90 6.27 -16.38
C VAL A 317 -18.76 6.01 -17.37
N ARG A 318 -18.68 6.80 -18.43
CA ARG A 318 -17.56 6.77 -19.38
C ARG A 318 -16.55 7.86 -19.02
N ILE A 319 -15.30 7.47 -18.85
CA ILE A 319 -14.18 8.34 -18.47
C ILE A 319 -13.16 8.26 -19.61
N VAL A 320 -12.96 9.36 -20.33
CA VAL A 320 -11.96 9.44 -21.41
C VAL A 320 -10.88 10.39 -20.96
N VAL A 321 -9.64 9.91 -20.86
CA VAL A 321 -8.52 10.65 -20.29
C VAL A 321 -7.28 10.53 -21.16
N ARG A 322 -6.44 11.55 -21.18
CA ARG A 322 -5.11 11.46 -21.80
C ARG A 322 -4.11 10.96 -20.76
N ARG A 323 -3.18 10.11 -21.19
CA ARG A 323 -2.20 9.47 -20.30
C ARG A 323 -1.26 10.50 -19.63
N ASP A 324 -0.91 11.55 -20.37
CA ASP A 324 -0.05 12.66 -19.94
C ASP A 324 -0.75 13.70 -19.07
N GLN A 325 -2.09 13.63 -18.93
CA GLN A 325 -2.91 14.56 -18.14
C GLN A 325 -3.94 13.79 -17.31
N ILE A 326 -3.54 12.61 -16.82
CA ILE A 326 -4.47 11.65 -16.22
C ILE A 326 -5.17 12.21 -14.99
N VAL A 327 -4.47 12.97 -14.14
CA VAL A 327 -5.02 13.57 -12.92
C VAL A 327 -6.03 14.65 -13.28
N GLU A 328 -5.65 15.58 -14.16
CA GLU A 328 -6.44 16.76 -14.52
C GLU A 328 -7.70 16.36 -15.28
N ASP A 329 -7.58 15.47 -16.27
CA ASP A 329 -8.72 14.97 -17.05
C ASP A 329 -9.67 14.14 -16.15
N SER A 330 -9.12 13.28 -15.27
CA SER A 330 -9.94 12.50 -14.33
C SER A 330 -10.65 13.40 -13.32
N PHE A 331 -9.96 14.42 -12.80
CA PHE A 331 -10.54 15.39 -11.87
C PHE A 331 -11.70 16.15 -12.52
N ALA A 332 -11.52 16.62 -13.77
CA ALA A 332 -12.55 17.35 -14.50
C ALA A 332 -13.82 16.52 -14.71
N VAL A 333 -13.67 15.24 -15.07
CA VAL A 333 -14.82 14.32 -15.25
C VAL A 333 -15.50 14.02 -13.91
N LEU A 334 -14.71 13.68 -12.89
CA LEU A 334 -15.24 13.17 -11.62
C LEU A 334 -15.87 14.26 -10.75
N LYS A 335 -15.43 15.51 -10.90
CA LYS A 335 -16.03 16.67 -10.24
C LYS A 335 -17.49 16.90 -10.61
N GLU A 336 -17.88 16.54 -11.84
CA GLU A 336 -19.23 16.74 -12.37
C GLU A 336 -20.18 15.55 -12.12
N LEU A 337 -19.69 14.47 -11.49
CA LEU A 337 -20.52 13.30 -11.21
C LEU A 337 -21.60 13.56 -10.17
N LYS A 338 -22.79 13.03 -10.45
CA LYS A 338 -23.89 12.96 -9.50
C LYS A 338 -23.71 11.78 -8.54
N MET A 339 -24.28 11.89 -7.34
CA MET A 339 -24.20 10.86 -6.28
C MET A 339 -24.54 9.43 -6.77
N TYR A 340 -25.59 9.25 -7.58
CA TYR A 340 -25.96 7.92 -8.07
C TYR A 340 -24.93 7.32 -9.05
N GLN A 341 -24.17 8.17 -9.77
CA GLN A 341 -23.15 7.73 -10.73
C GLN A 341 -21.91 7.14 -10.04
N LEU A 342 -21.69 7.48 -8.76
CA LEU A 342 -20.67 6.83 -7.94
C LEU A 342 -20.93 5.33 -7.79
N ARG A 343 -22.22 4.95 -7.78
CA ARG A 343 -22.71 3.57 -7.68
C ARG A 343 -22.85 2.85 -9.02
N GLN A 344 -22.56 3.52 -10.14
CA GLN A 344 -22.47 2.90 -11.47
C GLN A 344 -21.05 2.40 -11.74
N ARG A 345 -20.89 1.39 -12.59
CA ARG A 345 -19.58 0.95 -13.06
C ARG A 345 -18.90 2.04 -13.89
N TRP A 346 -17.58 2.17 -13.76
CA TRP A 346 -16.80 3.15 -14.52
C TRP A 346 -16.04 2.45 -15.66
N ARG A 347 -16.13 3.02 -16.86
CA ARG A 347 -15.44 2.55 -18.06
C ARG A 347 -14.43 3.61 -18.48
N VAL A 348 -13.15 3.27 -18.33
CA VAL A 348 -12.04 4.15 -18.67
C VAL A 348 -11.53 3.86 -20.08
N GLU A 349 -11.19 4.91 -20.81
CA GLU A 349 -10.57 4.87 -22.14
C GLU A 349 -9.43 5.88 -22.19
N PHE A 350 -8.25 5.47 -22.65
CA PHE A 350 -7.16 6.40 -22.94
C PHE A 350 -7.35 7.02 -24.33
N ALA A 351 -7.38 8.34 -24.39
CA ALA A 351 -7.64 9.08 -25.62
C ALA A 351 -6.58 8.76 -26.69
N GLY A 352 -7.03 8.34 -27.89
CA GLY A 352 -6.13 7.98 -28.99
C GLY A 352 -5.55 6.57 -28.91
N GLU A 353 -5.82 5.82 -27.84
CA GLU A 353 -5.38 4.43 -27.69
C GLU A 353 -6.57 3.48 -27.93
N PRO A 354 -6.47 2.47 -28.81
CA PRO A 354 -7.52 1.48 -28.95
C PRO A 354 -7.65 0.69 -27.65
N ALA A 355 -8.81 0.78 -27.00
CA ALA A 355 -9.11 0.02 -25.78
C ALA A 355 -9.34 -1.47 -26.13
N LEU A 356 -8.25 -2.21 -26.34
CA LEU A 356 -8.25 -3.63 -26.64
C LEU A 356 -8.71 -4.49 -25.44
N ASP A 357 -8.49 -3.98 -24.22
CA ASP A 357 -8.78 -4.65 -22.95
C ASP A 357 -9.44 -3.67 -21.96
N ALA A 358 -10.78 -3.59 -21.96
CA ALA A 358 -11.53 -2.65 -21.12
C ALA A 358 -11.29 -2.83 -19.60
N GLY A 359 -10.83 -4.01 -19.18
CA GLY A 359 -10.58 -4.36 -17.78
C GLY A 359 -9.22 -3.98 -17.25
N GLY A 360 -8.19 -4.25 -18.06
CA GLY A 360 -6.84 -3.80 -17.80
C GLY A 360 -6.77 -2.29 -17.66
N VAL A 361 -7.48 -1.59 -18.55
CA VAL A 361 -7.47 -0.12 -18.61
C VAL A 361 -7.96 0.51 -17.30
N LEU A 362 -9.00 -0.03 -16.64
CA LEU A 362 -9.45 0.51 -15.35
C LEU A 362 -8.40 0.33 -14.25
N ARG A 363 -7.74 -0.83 -14.19
CA ARG A 363 -6.69 -1.12 -13.18
C ARG A 363 -5.44 -0.30 -13.41
N GLU A 364 -5.04 -0.19 -14.68
CA GLU A 364 -3.95 0.67 -15.11
C GLU A 364 -4.25 2.12 -14.75
N TRP A 365 -5.45 2.61 -15.07
CA TRP A 365 -5.88 3.96 -14.73
C TRP A 365 -5.79 4.23 -13.23
N PHE A 366 -6.33 3.35 -12.37
CA PHE A 366 -6.16 3.50 -10.93
C PHE A 366 -4.69 3.52 -10.52
N THR A 367 -3.88 2.62 -11.07
CA THR A 367 -2.46 2.50 -10.71
C THR A 367 -1.71 3.80 -11.01
N ILE A 368 -1.83 4.31 -12.24
CA ILE A 368 -1.16 5.54 -12.67
C ILE A 368 -1.73 6.73 -11.90
N LEU A 369 -3.07 6.84 -11.81
CA LEU A 369 -3.73 7.96 -11.16
C LEU A 369 -3.38 8.07 -9.67
N PHE A 370 -3.33 6.96 -8.93
CA PHE A 370 -2.91 6.99 -7.53
C PHE A 370 -1.43 7.35 -7.38
N SER A 371 -0.56 6.80 -8.23
CA SER A 371 0.86 7.14 -8.21
C SER A 371 1.09 8.63 -8.44
N GLU A 372 0.39 9.20 -9.42
CA GLU A 372 0.51 10.60 -9.79
C GLU A 372 -0.14 11.55 -8.81
N LEU A 373 -1.35 11.23 -8.31
CA LEU A 373 -2.11 12.09 -7.40
C LEU A 373 -1.48 12.18 -6.01
N PHE A 374 -0.89 11.08 -5.55
CA PHE A 374 -0.24 11.00 -4.24
C PHE A 374 1.23 11.43 -4.27
N ASP A 375 1.80 11.69 -5.45
CA ASP A 375 3.16 12.19 -5.59
C ASP A 375 3.38 13.43 -4.71
N PRO A 376 4.36 13.43 -3.78
CA PRO A 376 4.65 14.59 -2.95
C PRO A 376 4.94 15.88 -3.72
N GLN A 377 5.45 15.77 -4.95
CA GLN A 377 5.68 16.92 -5.83
C GLN A 377 4.38 17.65 -6.20
N ARG A 378 3.23 16.97 -6.17
CA ARG A 378 1.92 17.64 -6.35
C ARG A 378 1.51 18.48 -5.14
N GLY A 379 2.17 18.36 -3.99
CA GLY A 379 1.90 19.18 -2.81
C GLY A 379 0.58 18.86 -2.08
N LEU A 380 -0.16 17.81 -2.46
CA LEU A 380 -1.38 17.36 -1.77
C LEU A 380 -1.06 16.39 -0.63
N PHE A 381 -0.14 15.46 -0.86
CA PHE A 381 0.29 14.47 0.12
C PHE A 381 1.80 14.59 0.36
N THR A 382 2.28 14.04 1.46
CA THR A 382 3.70 13.96 1.80
C THR A 382 3.99 12.58 2.37
N PHE A 383 5.26 12.18 2.37
CA PHE A 383 5.68 11.01 3.11
C PHE A 383 5.73 11.28 4.62
N THR A 384 5.47 10.25 5.41
CA THR A 384 5.78 10.20 6.84
C THR A 384 7.29 10.19 7.07
N ASN A 385 7.74 10.79 8.17
CA ASN A 385 9.15 10.82 8.54
C ASN A 385 9.53 9.53 9.31
N GLY A 386 9.91 8.48 8.58
CA GLY A 386 10.27 7.18 9.14
C GLY A 386 10.94 6.26 8.12
N GLU A 387 11.26 5.03 8.53
CA GLU A 387 11.94 4.02 7.69
C GLU A 387 11.10 3.60 6.47
N ASP A 388 9.79 3.42 6.66
CA ASP A 388 8.86 3.06 5.60
C ASP A 388 7.97 4.26 5.24
N PRO A 389 8.12 4.87 4.05
CA PRO A 389 7.36 6.05 3.67
C PRO A 389 5.89 5.69 3.40
N HIS A 390 4.99 6.21 4.23
CA HIS A 390 3.55 6.15 4.02
C HIS A 390 3.03 7.55 3.67
N TYR A 391 1.90 7.63 2.99
CA TYR A 391 1.31 8.92 2.62
C TYR A 391 0.50 9.52 3.77
N TRP A 392 0.77 10.81 4.01
CA TRP A 392 0.03 11.69 4.90
C TRP A 392 -0.47 12.92 4.14
N ILE A 393 -1.47 13.61 4.69
CA ILE A 393 -1.97 14.86 4.11
C ILE A 393 -0.91 15.95 4.26
N ASN A 394 -0.59 16.65 3.18
CA ASN A 394 0.30 17.79 3.24
C ASN A 394 -0.42 18.98 3.91
N THR A 395 0.06 19.35 5.10
CA THR A 395 -0.45 20.51 5.83
C THR A 395 -0.35 21.81 5.00
N TYR A 396 0.63 21.89 4.10
CA TYR A 396 0.90 23.06 3.24
C TYR A 396 0.14 23.05 1.93
N SER A 397 -0.77 22.11 1.69
CA SER A 397 -1.50 21.99 0.42
C SER A 397 -2.20 23.28 -0.05
N SER A 398 -2.62 24.15 0.87
CA SER A 398 -3.21 25.47 0.55
C SER A 398 -2.22 26.49 -0.03
N GLU A 399 -0.91 26.24 0.05
CA GLU A 399 0.14 27.10 -0.51
C GLU A 399 0.45 26.75 -1.98
N PHE A 400 0.11 25.52 -2.41
CA PHE A 400 0.34 25.01 -3.76
C PHE A 400 -0.86 25.22 -4.71
N TYR A 401 -2.04 25.47 -4.14
CA TYR A 401 -3.32 25.61 -4.83
C TYR A 401 -4.11 26.77 -4.23
N THR A 402 -5.17 27.20 -4.91
CA THR A 402 -6.12 28.12 -4.25
C THR A 402 -6.80 27.43 -3.06
N PRO A 403 -7.24 28.17 -2.02
CA PRO A 403 -7.85 27.58 -0.82
C PRO A 403 -9.06 26.67 -1.07
N GLN A 404 -9.77 26.83 -2.19
CA GLN A 404 -10.88 25.94 -2.53
C GLN A 404 -10.43 24.74 -3.38
N GLU A 405 -9.40 24.91 -4.19
CA GLU A 405 -8.97 23.92 -5.16
C GLU A 405 -8.29 22.72 -4.47
N HIS A 406 -7.39 22.92 -3.50
CA HIS A 406 -6.80 21.77 -2.79
C HIS A 406 -7.86 20.91 -2.10
N LEU A 407 -8.89 21.53 -1.51
CA LEU A 407 -10.01 20.79 -0.90
C LEU A 407 -10.81 20.00 -1.93
N GLN A 408 -10.99 20.52 -3.15
CA GLN A 408 -11.60 19.76 -4.25
C GLN A 408 -10.74 18.56 -4.64
N TYR A 409 -9.41 18.69 -4.64
CA TYR A 409 -8.51 17.56 -4.86
C TYR A 409 -8.56 16.52 -3.74
N PHE A 410 -8.70 16.93 -2.47
CA PHE A 410 -8.93 15.97 -1.37
C PHE A 410 -10.29 15.27 -1.49
N LYS A 411 -11.33 15.99 -1.90
CA LYS A 411 -12.64 15.39 -2.23
C LYS A 411 -12.49 14.35 -3.35
N PHE A 412 -11.73 14.70 -4.40
CA PHE A 412 -11.42 13.80 -5.51
C PHE A 412 -10.65 12.56 -5.04
N ALA A 413 -9.60 12.72 -4.23
CA ALA A 413 -8.84 11.61 -3.67
C ALA A 413 -9.70 10.69 -2.78
N GLY A 414 -10.57 11.26 -1.94
CA GLY A 414 -11.49 10.50 -1.09
C GLY A 414 -12.48 9.68 -1.91
N MET A 415 -13.05 10.26 -2.97
CA MET A 415 -13.92 9.57 -3.91
C MET A 415 -13.20 8.45 -4.65
N LEU A 416 -11.94 8.65 -5.10
CA LEU A 416 -11.15 7.61 -5.74
C LEU A 416 -10.87 6.42 -4.81
N VAL A 417 -10.46 6.70 -3.56
CA VAL A 417 -10.24 5.64 -2.56
C VAL A 417 -11.52 4.88 -2.28
N GLY A 418 -12.65 5.59 -2.10
CA GLY A 418 -13.95 4.95 -1.93
C GLY A 418 -14.34 4.12 -3.14
N LYS A 419 -14.10 4.63 -4.34
CA LYS A 419 -14.41 3.90 -5.57
C LYS A 419 -13.55 2.66 -5.73
N ALA A 420 -12.26 2.73 -5.44
CA ALA A 420 -11.37 1.58 -5.49
C ALA A 420 -11.82 0.48 -4.51
N ILE A 421 -12.20 0.85 -3.28
CA ILE A 421 -12.80 -0.08 -2.31
C ILE A 421 -14.09 -0.69 -2.85
N MET A 422 -14.97 0.14 -3.44
CA MET A 422 -16.25 -0.31 -4.00
C MET A 422 -16.07 -1.28 -5.18
N GLU A 423 -15.13 -1.01 -6.07
CA GLU A 423 -14.72 -1.86 -7.21
C GLU A 423 -13.86 -3.07 -6.77
N GLU A 424 -13.62 -3.20 -5.46
CA GLU A 424 -12.76 -4.16 -4.81
C GLU A 424 -11.35 -4.28 -5.46
N GLN A 425 -10.81 -3.14 -5.92
CA GLN A 425 -9.46 -2.99 -6.45
C GLN A 425 -8.47 -2.70 -5.32
N VAL A 426 -7.27 -3.23 -5.45
CA VAL A 426 -6.17 -2.95 -4.52
C VAL A 426 -5.43 -1.68 -4.92
N LEU A 427 -5.06 -0.89 -3.92
CA LEU A 427 -4.34 0.37 -4.07
C LEU A 427 -2.83 0.14 -4.13
N PRO A 428 -2.11 0.88 -4.99
CA PRO A 428 -0.65 0.82 -5.05
C PRO A 428 0.04 1.63 -3.93
N ILE A 429 -0.71 2.42 -3.17
CA ILE A 429 -0.22 3.34 -2.12
C ILE A 429 -0.51 2.80 -0.71
N HIS A 430 0.26 3.26 0.28
CA HIS A 430 -0.02 3.03 1.70
C HIS A 430 -0.30 4.35 2.42
N LEU A 431 -1.40 4.41 3.16
CA LEU A 431 -1.72 5.58 3.99
C LEU A 431 -1.08 5.41 5.37
N ALA A 432 -0.67 6.52 5.99
CA ALA A 432 -0.11 6.49 7.33
C ALA A 432 -1.13 5.91 8.35
N LEU A 433 -0.63 5.23 9.38
CA LEU A 433 -1.48 4.61 10.40
C LEU A 433 -2.50 5.58 11.04
N PRO A 434 -2.14 6.82 11.44
CA PRO A 434 -3.12 7.79 11.94
C PRO A 434 -4.21 8.13 10.91
N PHE A 435 -3.92 8.05 9.61
CA PHE A 435 -4.89 8.35 8.55
C PHE A 435 -5.95 7.25 8.47
N LEU A 436 -5.52 5.99 8.52
CA LEU A 436 -6.41 4.83 8.60
C LEU A 436 -7.31 4.90 9.85
N LYS A 437 -6.75 5.34 10.98
CA LYS A 437 -7.53 5.55 12.21
C LYS A 437 -8.56 6.66 12.05
N HIS A 438 -8.22 7.76 11.36
CA HIS A 438 -9.17 8.81 11.01
C HIS A 438 -10.29 8.31 10.12
N ILE A 439 -10.00 7.48 9.11
CA ILE A 439 -11.01 6.86 8.23
C ILE A 439 -12.00 5.99 9.03
N LEU A 440 -11.52 5.29 10.05
CA LEU A 440 -12.38 4.42 10.87
C LEU A 440 -13.04 5.13 12.05
N GLY A 441 -12.61 6.34 12.40
CA GLY A 441 -13.08 7.05 13.60
C GLY A 441 -12.77 6.26 14.88
N ILE A 442 -11.53 5.77 15.01
CA ILE A 442 -11.06 5.01 16.19
C ILE A 442 -9.99 5.78 16.97
N PRO A 443 -9.69 5.40 18.23
CA PRO A 443 -8.77 6.15 19.07
C PRO A 443 -7.35 6.29 18.49
N ILE A 444 -6.91 7.53 18.38
CA ILE A 444 -5.55 7.96 18.09
C ILE A 444 -4.92 8.40 19.41
N SER A 445 -3.73 7.93 19.69
CA SER A 445 -3.01 8.11 20.95
C SER A 445 -1.65 8.72 20.69
N PHE A 446 -1.02 9.29 21.72
CA PHE A 446 0.31 9.89 21.58
C PHE A 446 1.35 8.95 20.95
N SER A 447 1.24 7.64 21.24
CA SER A 447 2.14 6.63 20.67
C SER A 447 1.97 6.40 19.17
N ASP A 448 0.89 6.90 18.57
CA ASP A 448 0.67 6.84 17.12
C ASP A 448 1.50 7.89 16.37
N LEU A 449 2.02 8.90 17.08
CA LEU A 449 2.88 9.95 16.52
C LEU A 449 4.15 9.39 15.90
N GLN A 450 4.69 8.29 16.45
CA GLN A 450 5.87 7.61 15.90
C GLN A 450 5.68 7.05 14.48
N PHE A 451 4.42 6.89 14.04
CA PHE A 451 4.06 6.43 12.69
C PHE A 451 3.80 7.58 11.72
N LEU A 452 3.77 8.81 12.23
CA LEU A 452 3.75 10.03 11.44
C LEU A 452 5.17 10.60 11.32
N ASP A 453 5.85 10.74 12.46
CA ASP A 453 7.21 11.23 12.56
C ASP A 453 7.93 10.59 13.76
N ASP A 454 8.94 9.77 13.46
CA ASP A 454 9.71 9.03 14.46
C ASP A 454 10.58 9.94 15.32
N GLN A 455 11.24 10.91 14.68
CA GLN A 455 12.16 11.82 15.33
C GLN A 455 11.40 12.76 16.25
N PHE A 456 10.29 13.30 15.76
CA PHE A 456 9.42 14.16 16.53
C PHE A 456 8.80 13.44 17.75
N HIS A 457 8.33 12.21 17.57
CA HIS A 457 7.87 11.41 18.71
C HIS A 457 8.98 11.18 19.73
N ARG A 458 10.22 10.93 19.31
CA ARG A 458 11.37 10.81 20.24
C ARG A 458 11.63 12.10 21.01
N SER A 459 11.69 13.25 20.33
CA SER A 459 11.88 14.55 20.97
C SER A 459 10.74 14.87 21.96
N ALA A 460 9.50 14.62 21.58
CA ALA A 460 8.34 14.86 22.43
C ALA A 460 8.34 13.94 23.68
N ARG A 461 8.85 12.70 23.55
CA ARG A 461 9.08 11.80 24.69
C ARG A 461 10.18 12.28 25.61
N GLU A 462 11.22 12.92 25.07
CA GLU A 462 12.30 13.48 25.87
C GLU A 462 11.80 14.66 26.71
N ILE A 463 11.04 15.58 26.10
CA ILE A 463 10.38 16.68 26.82
C ILE A 463 9.47 16.14 27.94
N GLN A 464 8.71 15.07 27.65
CA GLN A 464 7.84 14.45 28.65
C GLN A 464 8.63 13.97 29.89
N ARG A 465 9.83 13.40 29.68
CA ARG A 465 10.64 12.78 30.72
C ARG A 465 11.60 13.75 31.42
N SER A 466 12.04 14.80 30.75
CA SER A 466 12.98 15.77 31.30
C SER A 466 12.37 16.53 32.47
N ASP A 467 13.14 16.67 33.55
CA ASP A 467 12.83 17.53 34.69
C ASP A 467 13.37 18.97 34.52
N ASP A 468 14.11 19.23 33.44
CA ASP A 468 14.53 20.57 33.03
C ASP A 468 14.07 20.85 31.60
N VAL A 469 12.87 21.41 31.47
CA VAL A 469 12.30 21.84 30.18
C VAL A 469 12.57 23.32 29.92
N LYS A 470 12.88 24.11 30.97
CA LYS A 470 13.11 25.56 30.84
C LYS A 470 14.35 25.87 30.02
N SER A 471 15.41 25.05 30.11
CA SER A 471 16.62 25.21 29.31
C SER A 471 16.40 25.00 27.80
N LEU A 472 15.28 24.40 27.39
CA LEU A 472 14.91 24.24 25.98
C LEU A 472 14.31 25.52 25.38
N CYS A 473 13.95 26.51 26.20
CA CYS A 473 13.36 27.79 25.78
C CYS A 473 12.17 27.62 24.82
N LEU A 474 11.31 26.63 25.10
CA LEU A 474 10.12 26.36 24.29
C LEU A 474 8.97 27.27 24.72
N ASP A 475 8.14 27.65 23.75
CA ASP A 475 6.87 28.35 23.93
C ASP A 475 5.70 27.52 23.35
N PHE A 476 4.47 27.98 23.48
CA PHE A 476 3.29 27.28 22.95
C PHE A 476 3.07 27.60 21.46
N THR A 477 4.10 27.40 20.63
CA THR A 477 4.03 27.63 19.18
C THR A 477 4.54 26.47 18.35
N VAL A 478 4.13 26.43 17.08
CA VAL A 478 4.66 25.53 16.05
C VAL A 478 5.08 26.37 14.85
N THR A 479 6.33 26.19 14.42
CA THR A 479 6.83 26.84 13.21
C THR A 479 6.52 25.96 12.00
N ARG A 480 5.83 26.54 11.02
CA ARG A 480 5.54 25.92 9.74
C ARG A 480 6.48 26.47 8.68
N SER A 481 7.32 25.63 8.10
CA SER A 481 8.20 25.97 6.98
C SER A 481 8.04 24.96 5.84
N ILE A 482 8.03 25.45 4.60
CA ILE A 482 8.06 24.63 3.39
C ILE A 482 9.53 24.37 3.06
N ASP A 483 9.91 23.10 2.88
CA ASP A 483 11.26 22.76 2.46
C ASP A 483 11.54 23.26 1.03
N PRO A 484 12.66 23.97 0.80
CA PRO A 484 12.98 24.52 -0.52
C PRO A 484 13.11 23.47 -1.63
N ILE A 485 13.39 22.21 -1.29
CA ILE A 485 13.61 21.11 -2.23
C ILE A 485 12.32 20.72 -2.97
N LEU A 486 11.14 21.02 -2.41
CA LEU A 486 9.84 20.81 -3.07
C LEU A 486 9.55 21.84 -4.19
N LEU A 487 10.46 22.78 -4.43
CA LEU A 487 10.26 23.92 -5.33
C LEU A 487 10.91 23.74 -6.71
N GLU A 488 11.82 22.77 -6.89
CA GLU A 488 12.76 22.83 -8.01
C GLU A 488 12.24 22.24 -9.33
N ASP A 489 11.31 21.27 -9.33
CA ASP A 489 11.21 20.40 -10.52
C ASP A 489 9.94 20.36 -11.36
N ASN A 490 8.79 21.00 -11.04
CA ASN A 490 7.76 21.29 -12.08
C ASN A 490 6.56 22.12 -11.56
N CYS A 491 6.29 23.22 -12.27
CA CYS A 491 4.99 23.90 -12.39
C CYS A 491 4.24 24.32 -11.11
N ARG A 492 4.70 25.42 -10.51
CA ARG A 492 3.93 26.62 -10.10
C ARG A 492 4.91 27.48 -9.32
N SER A 493 4.91 28.79 -9.53
CA SER A 493 5.75 29.71 -8.76
C SER A 493 5.29 29.71 -7.30
N ILE A 494 5.71 28.72 -6.53
CA ILE A 494 5.45 28.62 -5.10
C ILE A 494 6.23 29.79 -4.50
N LYS A 495 5.50 30.76 -3.95
CA LYS A 495 6.11 31.80 -3.13
C LYS A 495 6.77 31.06 -1.98
N VAL A 496 8.09 31.16 -1.84
CA VAL A 496 8.80 30.71 -0.64
C VAL A 496 8.07 31.33 0.55
N SER A 497 7.25 30.55 1.24
CA SER A 497 6.46 31.08 2.35
C SER A 497 7.46 31.30 3.48
N LYS A 498 7.55 32.54 3.98
CA LYS A 498 8.27 32.79 5.22
C LYS A 498 7.76 31.83 6.30
N PRO A 499 8.62 31.35 7.22
CA PRO A 499 8.17 30.50 8.32
C PRO A 499 6.95 31.12 9.00
N VAL A 500 5.85 30.38 9.06
CA VAL A 500 4.60 30.82 9.68
C VAL A 500 4.54 30.22 11.08
N ILE A 501 4.51 31.07 12.09
CA ILE A 501 4.36 30.66 13.48
C ILE A 501 2.87 30.51 13.77
N HIS A 502 2.47 29.31 14.16
CA HIS A 502 1.12 28.99 14.64
C HIS A 502 1.13 28.91 16.17
N GLU A 503 0.30 29.69 16.83
CA GLU A 503 0.16 29.63 18.30
C GLU A 503 -0.82 28.52 18.68
N LEU A 504 -0.40 27.61 19.57
CA LEU A 504 -1.20 26.48 20.04
C LEU A 504 -2.30 26.91 21.03
N VAL A 505 -2.08 28.04 21.69
CA VAL A 505 -3.03 28.74 22.57
C VAL A 505 -2.99 30.23 22.27
N GLU A 506 -3.99 30.97 22.76
CA GLU A 506 -3.98 32.43 22.70
C GLU A 506 -2.77 33.00 23.45
N ASN A 507 -2.03 33.90 22.79
CA ASN A 507 -0.75 34.46 23.26
C ASN A 507 0.31 33.39 23.54
N GLY A 508 0.36 32.34 22.69
CA GLY A 508 1.23 31.19 22.88
C GLY A 508 2.73 31.52 22.85
N ARG A 509 3.13 32.58 22.15
CA ARG A 509 4.51 33.10 22.11
C ARG A 509 5.00 33.64 23.45
N GLU A 510 4.08 34.11 24.29
CA GLU A 510 4.39 34.72 25.59
C GLU A 510 4.27 33.71 26.74
N LYS A 511 3.84 32.47 26.42
CA LYS A 511 3.66 31.39 27.40
C LYS A 511 4.82 30.41 27.27
N ASP A 512 5.77 30.48 28.20
CA ASP A 512 6.89 29.53 28.29
C ASP A 512 6.40 28.13 28.67
N VAL A 513 7.07 27.11 28.13
CA VAL A 513 6.87 25.72 28.55
C VAL A 513 7.68 25.45 29.83
N THR A 514 6.97 25.03 30.87
CA THR A 514 7.52 24.69 32.19
C THR A 514 7.16 23.25 32.57
N ASN A 515 7.75 22.71 33.63
CA ASN A 515 7.41 21.35 34.09
C ASN A 515 5.95 21.19 34.51
N GLU A 516 5.32 22.28 34.96
CA GLU A 516 3.91 22.30 35.36
C GLU A 516 2.97 22.23 34.14
N ASN A 517 3.34 22.86 33.03
CA ASN A 517 2.48 22.97 31.84
C ASN A 517 2.94 22.09 30.64
N LYS A 518 4.08 21.40 30.72
CA LYS A 518 4.62 20.58 29.60
C LYS A 518 3.66 19.52 29.08
N HIS A 519 2.78 18.99 29.93
CA HIS A 519 1.76 18.02 29.52
C HIS A 519 0.67 18.67 28.65
N GLU A 520 0.26 19.89 28.96
CA GLU A 520 -0.68 20.69 28.15
C GLU A 520 -0.04 21.01 26.79
N TYR A 521 1.21 21.47 26.79
CA TYR A 521 1.98 21.73 25.57
C TYR A 521 2.04 20.50 24.67
N LEU A 522 2.44 19.34 25.21
CA LEU A 522 2.56 18.08 24.45
C LEU A 522 1.20 17.60 23.90
N ASP A 523 0.11 17.80 24.63
CA ASP A 523 -1.23 17.43 24.19
C ASP A 523 -1.72 18.29 23.02
N LEU A 524 -1.51 19.61 23.11
CA LEU A 524 -1.85 20.55 22.03
C LEU A 524 -0.98 20.30 20.80
N LEU A 525 0.30 20.07 20.99
CA LEU A 525 1.24 19.74 19.93
C LEU A 525 0.82 18.45 19.21
N PHE A 526 0.43 17.42 19.98
CA PHE A 526 -0.12 16.18 19.43
C PHE A 526 -1.40 16.43 18.62
N LYS A 527 -2.38 17.18 19.17
CA LYS A 527 -3.64 17.49 18.49
C LYS A 527 -3.41 18.25 17.17
N TYR A 528 -2.48 19.21 17.19
CA TYR A 528 -2.11 19.99 16.03
C TYR A 528 -1.57 19.12 14.89
N HIS A 529 -0.58 18.25 15.18
CA HIS A 529 0.02 17.39 14.16
C HIS A 529 -0.90 16.25 13.70
N MET A 530 -1.78 15.75 14.58
CA MET A 530 -2.68 14.64 14.25
C MET A 530 -3.96 15.07 13.55
N LEU A 531 -4.48 16.28 13.80
CA LEU A 531 -5.73 16.73 13.23
C LEU A 531 -5.73 18.20 12.82
N ASP A 532 -5.43 19.13 13.72
CA ASP A 532 -5.82 20.54 13.51
C ASP A 532 -5.16 21.14 12.26
N SER A 533 -3.91 20.75 11.96
CA SER A 533 -3.18 21.19 10.77
C SER A 533 -3.70 20.65 9.43
N ILE A 534 -4.60 19.65 9.45
CA ILE A 534 -5.14 18.96 8.27
C ILE A 534 -6.68 18.84 8.29
N ALA A 535 -7.37 19.51 9.21
CA ALA A 535 -8.77 19.24 9.51
C ALA A 535 -9.71 19.45 8.30
N ASP A 536 -9.49 20.50 7.51
CA ASP A 536 -10.33 20.81 6.35
C ASP A 536 -10.08 19.83 5.19
N GLN A 537 -8.81 19.50 4.93
CA GLN A 537 -8.40 18.51 3.94
C GLN A 537 -8.97 17.13 4.26
N LEU A 538 -8.82 16.72 5.52
CA LEU A 538 -9.32 15.44 6.02
C LEU A 538 -10.86 15.39 5.95
N LEU A 539 -11.54 16.48 6.29
CA LEU A 539 -13.00 16.55 6.20
C LEU A 539 -13.47 16.39 4.75
N ALA A 540 -12.83 17.05 3.79
CA ALA A 540 -13.15 16.94 2.37
C ALA A 540 -12.93 15.50 1.86
N PHE A 541 -11.79 14.90 2.21
CA PHE A 541 -11.46 13.51 1.87
C PHE A 541 -12.48 12.52 2.45
N LEU A 542 -12.73 12.57 3.75
CA LEU A 542 -13.62 11.62 4.43
C LEU A 542 -15.06 11.75 3.95
N THR A 543 -15.54 12.98 3.71
CA THR A 543 -16.90 13.18 3.19
C THR A 543 -17.08 12.48 1.84
N ALA A 544 -16.14 12.69 0.91
CA ALA A 544 -16.21 12.06 -0.41
C ALA A 544 -16.02 10.54 -0.37
N LEU A 545 -15.16 10.05 0.51
CA LEU A 545 -15.00 8.61 0.75
C LEU A 545 -16.32 7.99 1.20
N TYR A 546 -17.00 8.61 2.17
CA TYR A 546 -18.24 8.10 2.73
C TYR A 546 -19.46 8.25 1.80
N ASP A 547 -19.41 9.20 0.86
CA ASP A 547 -20.41 9.31 -0.22
C ASP A 547 -20.39 8.08 -1.15
N VAL A 548 -19.22 7.43 -1.31
CA VAL A 548 -19.06 6.21 -2.11
C VAL A 548 -19.26 4.96 -1.26
N VAL A 549 -18.53 4.82 -0.15
CA VAL A 549 -18.60 3.67 0.75
C VAL A 549 -19.02 4.14 2.14
N PRO A 550 -20.24 3.81 2.60
CA PRO A 550 -20.74 4.23 3.90
C PRO A 550 -19.78 3.95 5.06
N GLU A 551 -19.60 4.94 5.94
CA GLU A 551 -18.67 4.86 7.08
C GLU A 551 -18.89 3.61 7.95
N GLY A 552 -20.16 3.20 8.14
CA GLY A 552 -20.51 2.01 8.92
C GLY A 552 -19.94 0.71 8.36
N LEU A 553 -19.81 0.58 7.04
CA LEU A 553 -19.22 -0.61 6.42
C LEU A 553 -17.70 -0.66 6.67
N LEU A 554 -17.02 0.49 6.61
CA LEU A 554 -15.58 0.57 6.87
C LEU A 554 -15.26 0.27 8.34
N LYS A 555 -16.10 0.73 9.28
CA LYS A 555 -15.98 0.50 10.73
C LYS A 555 -16.07 -0.96 11.17
N LEU A 556 -16.37 -1.90 10.25
CA LEU A 556 -16.28 -3.33 10.50
C LEU A 556 -14.83 -3.79 10.76
N PHE A 557 -13.87 -3.12 10.12
CA PHE A 557 -12.46 -3.46 10.16
C PHE A 557 -11.73 -2.63 11.21
N ASP A 558 -10.66 -3.19 11.77
CA ASP A 558 -9.62 -2.33 12.38
C ASP A 558 -8.69 -1.74 11.31
N TYR A 559 -7.80 -0.84 11.72
CA TYR A 559 -6.96 -0.08 10.77
C TYR A 559 -6.04 -0.95 9.93
N GLN A 560 -5.56 -2.09 10.43
CA GLN A 560 -4.69 -2.97 9.63
C GLN A 560 -5.49 -3.91 8.75
N GLU A 561 -6.67 -4.33 9.21
CA GLU A 561 -7.62 -5.05 8.36
C GLU A 561 -8.09 -4.16 7.19
N LEU A 562 -8.34 -2.87 7.45
CA LEU A 562 -8.66 -1.88 6.42
C LEU A 562 -7.49 -1.70 5.45
N GLU A 563 -6.26 -1.59 5.96
CA GLU A 563 -5.08 -1.50 5.09
C GLU A 563 -4.92 -2.77 4.24
N LEU A 564 -5.09 -3.96 4.82
CA LEU A 564 -5.03 -5.22 4.09
C LEU A 564 -6.15 -5.34 3.03
N LEU A 565 -7.34 -4.81 3.32
CA LEU A 565 -8.46 -4.71 2.37
C LEU A 565 -8.10 -3.78 1.20
N MET A 566 -7.58 -2.59 1.51
CA MET A 566 -7.27 -1.55 0.53
C MET A 566 -6.04 -1.91 -0.31
N CYS A 567 -5.00 -2.44 0.30
CA CYS A 567 -3.67 -2.56 -0.30
C CYS A 567 -3.29 -4.01 -0.63
N GLY A 568 -4.11 -5.00 -0.27
CA GLY A 568 -3.83 -6.41 -0.55
C GLY A 568 -2.61 -6.97 0.18
N VAL A 569 -2.23 -8.20 -0.17
CA VAL A 569 -1.08 -8.88 0.46
C VAL A 569 0.23 -8.46 -0.24
N PRO A 570 1.27 -8.02 0.50
CA PRO A 570 2.50 -7.50 -0.11
C PRO A 570 3.41 -8.59 -0.70
N THR A 571 3.40 -9.80 -0.13
CA THR A 571 4.27 -10.90 -0.54
C THR A 571 3.50 -11.93 -1.34
N LEU A 572 3.94 -12.22 -2.56
CA LEU A 572 3.29 -13.20 -3.43
C LEU A 572 3.71 -14.62 -3.06
N ASP A 573 2.77 -15.39 -2.53
CA ASP A 573 2.96 -16.81 -2.24
C ASP A 573 2.79 -17.64 -3.52
N VAL A 574 3.92 -18.15 -4.03
CA VAL A 574 3.95 -18.96 -5.26
C VAL A 574 3.17 -20.27 -5.10
N LYS A 575 3.06 -20.82 -3.88
CA LYS A 575 2.26 -22.03 -3.66
C LYS A 575 0.76 -21.73 -3.80
N ASP A 576 0.33 -20.61 -3.24
CA ASP A 576 -1.05 -20.12 -3.40
C ASP A 576 -1.36 -19.81 -4.88
N TRP A 577 -0.43 -19.14 -5.57
CA TRP A 577 -0.53 -18.88 -7.01
C TRP A 577 -0.71 -20.18 -7.79
N ARG A 578 0.15 -21.17 -7.53
CA ARG A 578 0.10 -22.47 -8.20
C ARG A 578 -1.19 -23.24 -7.93
N LYS A 579 -1.70 -23.19 -6.70
CA LYS A 579 -2.96 -23.85 -6.31
C LYS A 579 -4.18 -23.26 -7.02
N HIS A 580 -4.16 -21.96 -7.29
CA HIS A 580 -5.29 -21.22 -7.86
C HIS A 580 -5.05 -20.75 -9.31
N CYS A 581 -4.05 -21.31 -9.98
CA CYS A 581 -3.77 -21.10 -11.41
C CYS A 581 -4.39 -22.20 -12.27
N GLU A 582 -4.97 -21.82 -13.40
CA GLU A 582 -5.50 -22.74 -14.40
C GLU A 582 -4.57 -22.79 -15.62
N PHE A 583 -4.22 -24.01 -16.09
CA PHE A 583 -3.50 -24.17 -17.36
C PHE A 583 -4.46 -24.66 -18.44
N LYS A 584 -4.57 -23.89 -19.53
CA LYS A 584 -5.33 -24.25 -20.73
C LYS A 584 -4.38 -24.77 -21.81
N TYR A 585 -4.53 -26.06 -22.10
CA TYR A 585 -3.74 -26.76 -23.12
C TYR A 585 -4.39 -26.66 -24.50
N ARG A 586 -3.59 -26.82 -25.57
CA ARG A 586 -4.09 -26.64 -26.94
C ARG A 586 -5.14 -27.67 -27.35
N LYS A 587 -5.04 -28.89 -26.83
CA LYS A 587 -6.08 -29.92 -26.99
C LYS A 587 -6.85 -29.99 -25.68
N ALA A 588 -8.14 -29.66 -25.71
CA ALA A 588 -8.99 -29.47 -24.53
C ALA A 588 -9.09 -30.68 -23.58
N GLN A 589 -8.61 -31.88 -23.97
CA GLN A 589 -8.77 -33.09 -23.17
C GLN A 589 -7.48 -33.56 -22.47
N HIS A 590 -6.28 -33.37 -23.04
CA HIS A 590 -5.02 -33.82 -22.40
C HIS A 590 -3.79 -32.99 -22.79
N PRO A 591 -2.89 -32.68 -21.82
CA PRO A 591 -1.64 -31.98 -22.10
C PRO A 591 -0.65 -32.89 -22.83
N THR A 592 0.10 -32.32 -23.77
CA THR A 592 1.27 -32.98 -24.37
C THR A 592 2.45 -33.01 -23.40
N PHE A 593 3.40 -33.92 -23.60
CA PHE A 593 4.64 -33.98 -22.80
C PHE A 593 5.37 -32.62 -22.74
N LYS A 594 5.43 -31.90 -23.88
CA LYS A 594 6.07 -30.58 -23.95
C LYS A 594 5.32 -29.52 -23.14
N GLU A 595 3.99 -29.53 -23.17
CA GLU A 595 3.18 -28.60 -22.38
C GLU A 595 3.37 -28.87 -20.88
N THR A 596 3.31 -30.14 -20.44
CA THR A 596 3.59 -30.52 -19.05
C THR A 596 4.99 -30.09 -18.60
N GLN A 597 5.99 -30.24 -19.48
CA GLN A 597 7.35 -29.79 -19.21
C GLN A 597 7.45 -28.27 -19.06
N ASN A 598 6.74 -27.51 -19.90
CA ASN A 598 6.68 -26.05 -19.81
C ASN A 598 5.95 -25.58 -18.53
N VAL A 599 4.86 -26.26 -18.12
CA VAL A 599 4.20 -26.00 -16.84
C VAL A 599 5.19 -26.15 -15.68
N LYS A 600 5.99 -27.22 -15.69
CA LYS A 600 7.02 -27.45 -14.67
C LYS A 600 8.08 -26.34 -14.67
N TRP A 601 8.58 -25.94 -15.84
CA TRP A 601 9.54 -24.86 -15.96
C TRP A 601 9.00 -23.52 -15.47
N PHE A 602 7.76 -23.18 -15.81
CA PHE A 602 7.11 -21.95 -15.38
C PHE A 602 7.14 -21.83 -13.85
N TRP A 603 6.67 -22.86 -13.14
CA TRP A 603 6.68 -22.85 -11.67
C TRP A 603 8.08 -22.88 -11.08
N GLU A 604 9.02 -23.64 -11.66
CA GLU A 604 10.41 -23.63 -11.20
C GLU A 604 11.06 -22.26 -11.33
N ILE A 605 10.76 -21.52 -12.40
CA ILE A 605 11.23 -20.14 -12.60
C ILE A 605 10.67 -19.23 -11.52
N LEU A 606 9.35 -19.26 -11.31
CA LEU A 606 8.68 -18.44 -10.30
C LEU A 606 9.19 -18.74 -8.88
N GLU A 607 9.40 -20.02 -8.54
CA GLU A 607 9.82 -20.45 -7.20
C GLU A 607 11.31 -20.18 -6.92
N LYS A 608 12.21 -20.39 -7.90
CA LYS A 608 13.66 -20.43 -7.67
C LYS A 608 14.44 -19.27 -8.26
N GLU A 609 14.00 -18.74 -9.41
CA GLU A 609 14.76 -17.74 -10.16
C GLU A 609 14.21 -16.33 -9.90
N PHE A 610 12.90 -16.18 -9.77
CA PHE A 610 12.24 -14.87 -9.60
C PHE A 610 12.22 -14.43 -8.13
N SER A 611 12.64 -13.19 -7.90
CA SER A 611 12.42 -12.47 -6.64
C SER A 611 10.95 -12.10 -6.43
N ASN A 612 10.58 -11.60 -5.24
CA ASN A 612 9.21 -11.10 -5.04
C ASN A 612 8.88 -9.93 -5.98
N GLN A 613 9.85 -9.07 -6.29
CA GLN A 613 9.67 -7.95 -7.22
C GLN A 613 9.40 -8.46 -8.64
N ASP A 614 10.13 -9.48 -9.10
CA ASP A 614 9.91 -10.07 -10.42
C ASP A 614 8.53 -10.71 -10.53
N ARG A 615 8.09 -11.41 -9.48
CA ARG A 615 6.74 -11.99 -9.39
C ARG A 615 5.65 -10.92 -9.45
N VAL A 616 5.86 -9.79 -8.77
CA VAL A 616 4.94 -8.65 -8.78
C VAL A 616 4.82 -8.07 -10.18
N ARG A 617 5.95 -7.88 -10.89
CA ARG A 617 5.93 -7.38 -12.28
C ARG A 617 5.24 -8.34 -13.24
N LEU A 618 5.48 -9.65 -13.12
CA LEU A 618 4.77 -10.66 -13.93
C LEU A 618 3.26 -10.66 -13.64
N LEU A 619 2.87 -10.55 -12.38
CA LEU A 619 1.47 -10.45 -11.98
C LEU A 619 0.83 -9.19 -12.60
N GLN A 620 1.50 -8.06 -12.53
CA GLN A 620 1.03 -6.80 -13.08
C GLN A 620 0.90 -6.85 -14.59
N PHE A 621 1.89 -7.42 -15.30
CA PHE A 621 1.80 -7.66 -16.73
C PHE A 621 0.55 -8.48 -17.10
N THR A 622 0.25 -9.51 -16.31
CA THR A 622 -0.84 -10.45 -16.63
C THR A 622 -2.22 -9.99 -16.17
N THR A 623 -2.29 -9.17 -15.12
CA THR A 623 -3.55 -8.84 -14.43
C THR A 623 -3.83 -7.34 -14.30
N GLY A 624 -2.87 -6.48 -14.65
CA GLY A 624 -2.94 -5.04 -14.44
C GLY A 624 -2.79 -4.59 -12.98
N THR A 625 -2.55 -5.50 -12.03
CA THR A 625 -2.33 -5.18 -10.60
C THR A 625 -1.00 -5.77 -10.10
N SER A 626 -0.29 -4.99 -9.28
CA SER A 626 0.95 -5.42 -8.63
C SER A 626 0.70 -6.25 -7.36
N ARG A 627 -0.55 -6.38 -6.91
CA ARG A 627 -0.90 -7.03 -5.64
C ARG A 627 -2.09 -7.96 -5.78
N VAL A 628 -2.15 -8.92 -4.87
CA VAL A 628 -3.28 -9.84 -4.76
C VAL A 628 -4.24 -9.39 -3.67
N PRO A 629 -5.56 -9.63 -3.84
CA PRO A 629 -6.55 -9.40 -2.81
C PRO A 629 -6.22 -10.16 -1.53
N ALA A 630 -6.82 -9.78 -0.41
CA ALA A 630 -6.54 -10.41 0.87
C ALA A 630 -6.92 -11.91 0.91
N GLN A 631 -7.85 -12.34 0.07
CA GLN A 631 -8.22 -13.74 -0.16
C GLN A 631 -7.16 -14.52 -0.97
N GLY A 632 -6.06 -13.91 -1.40
CA GLY A 632 -5.01 -14.52 -2.22
C GLY A 632 -5.41 -14.68 -3.69
N PHE A 633 -4.75 -15.59 -4.40
CA PHE A 633 -4.92 -15.77 -5.85
C PHE A 633 -6.32 -16.28 -6.25
N LYS A 634 -7.03 -16.98 -5.35
CA LYS A 634 -8.43 -17.35 -5.56
C LYS A 634 -9.38 -16.14 -5.61
N GLY A 635 -8.97 -15.02 -5.01
CA GLY A 635 -9.73 -13.77 -4.95
C GLY A 635 -9.55 -12.88 -6.17
N LEU A 636 -8.71 -13.26 -7.13
CA LEU A 636 -8.52 -12.47 -8.35
C LEU A 636 -9.87 -12.26 -9.06
N ILE A 637 -10.15 -11.02 -9.41
CA ILE A 637 -11.38 -10.66 -10.13
C ILE A 637 -11.05 -10.33 -11.58
N SER A 638 -12.08 -10.29 -12.42
CA SER A 638 -12.09 -9.74 -13.77
C SER A 638 -12.58 -8.30 -13.72
N SER A 639 -12.60 -7.65 -14.88
CA SER A 639 -13.12 -6.30 -15.11
C SER A 639 -14.57 -6.06 -14.70
N ASP A 640 -15.37 -7.12 -14.71
CA ASP A 640 -16.79 -7.14 -14.36
C ASP A 640 -17.03 -7.41 -12.86
N GLY A 641 -15.97 -7.45 -12.05
CA GLY A 641 -16.03 -7.73 -10.62
C GLY A 641 -16.21 -9.20 -10.27
N ARG A 642 -16.31 -10.10 -11.26
CA ARG A 642 -16.44 -11.55 -11.01
C ARG A 642 -15.10 -12.18 -10.74
N VAL A 643 -15.06 -13.21 -9.91
CA VAL A 643 -13.84 -13.98 -9.66
C VAL A 643 -13.38 -14.64 -10.96
N ARG A 644 -12.08 -14.45 -11.27
CA ARG A 644 -11.42 -15.07 -12.41
C ARG A 644 -10.00 -15.45 -12.05
N LYS A 645 -9.73 -16.75 -12.08
CA LYS A 645 -8.42 -17.32 -11.76
C LYS A 645 -7.36 -16.82 -12.74
N PHE A 646 -6.13 -16.74 -12.23
CA PHE A 646 -4.96 -16.59 -13.09
C PHE A 646 -4.90 -17.79 -14.04
N THR A 647 -4.83 -17.52 -15.34
CA THR A 647 -4.88 -18.57 -16.37
C THR A 647 -3.63 -18.49 -17.24
N VAL A 648 -2.95 -19.62 -17.44
CA VAL A 648 -1.87 -19.74 -18.42
C VAL A 648 -2.39 -20.55 -19.62
N MET A 649 -2.38 -19.97 -20.81
CA MET A 649 -2.80 -20.65 -22.03
C MET A 649 -1.60 -20.89 -22.94
N PHE A 650 -1.48 -22.10 -23.48
CA PHE A 650 -0.42 -22.41 -24.44
C PHE A 650 -0.81 -21.94 -25.85
N SER A 651 -0.04 -21.01 -26.42
CA SER A 651 -0.19 -20.56 -27.81
C SER A 651 0.54 -21.49 -28.80
N GLY A 652 0.28 -21.34 -30.10
CA GLY A 652 0.76 -22.24 -31.16
C GLY A 652 2.29 -22.43 -31.21
N MET A 653 2.78 -23.45 -31.93
CA MET A 653 4.23 -23.69 -32.10
C MET A 653 4.86 -22.80 -33.18
N GLU A 654 4.24 -21.66 -33.52
CA GLU A 654 4.73 -20.81 -34.60
C GLU A 654 6.08 -20.21 -34.21
N PRO A 655 7.19 -20.54 -34.92
CA PRO A 655 8.54 -20.14 -34.51
C PRO A 655 8.79 -18.63 -34.46
N THR A 656 7.88 -17.84 -35.04
CA THR A 656 8.01 -16.40 -35.25
C THR A 656 7.50 -15.56 -34.08
N VAL A 657 6.69 -16.11 -33.16
CA VAL A 657 6.15 -15.37 -31.99
C VAL A 657 6.50 -16.12 -30.71
N LEU A 658 7.65 -15.74 -30.12
CA LEU A 658 8.17 -16.36 -28.89
C LEU A 658 7.88 -15.55 -27.62
N LEU A 659 7.27 -14.37 -27.75
CA LEU A 659 6.92 -13.51 -26.61
C LEU A 659 5.58 -13.95 -26.00
N PRO A 660 5.50 -14.04 -24.66
CA PRO A 660 4.21 -14.18 -23.99
C PRO A 660 3.31 -12.96 -24.22
N ARG A 661 2.00 -13.18 -24.20
CA ARG A 661 0.99 -12.12 -24.35
C ARG A 661 0.05 -12.15 -23.15
N ALA A 662 -0.37 -10.99 -22.69
CA ALA A 662 -1.33 -10.88 -21.59
C ALA A 662 -2.72 -10.46 -22.09
N HIS A 663 -3.75 -10.97 -21.43
CA HIS A 663 -5.11 -10.48 -21.52
C HIS A 663 -5.59 -10.21 -20.09
N THR A 664 -5.34 -8.99 -19.63
CA THR A 664 -5.52 -8.56 -18.25
C THR A 664 -6.98 -8.59 -17.78
N CYS A 665 -7.95 -8.34 -18.67
CA CYS A 665 -9.39 -8.56 -18.45
C CYS A 665 -9.69 -9.94 -17.88
N PHE A 666 -8.94 -10.95 -18.33
CA PHE A 666 -9.17 -12.35 -18.03
C PHE A 666 -8.14 -12.95 -17.08
N ASN A 667 -7.21 -12.15 -16.55
CA ASN A 667 -6.05 -12.59 -15.79
C ASN A 667 -5.28 -13.72 -16.53
N ARG A 668 -5.14 -13.59 -17.86
CA ARG A 668 -4.63 -14.66 -18.73
C ARG A 668 -3.25 -14.31 -19.32
N LEU A 669 -2.31 -15.24 -19.18
CA LEU A 669 -1.00 -15.20 -19.81
C LEU A 669 -0.92 -16.28 -20.90
N ASP A 670 -0.79 -15.87 -22.14
CA ASP A 670 -0.59 -16.75 -23.28
C ASP A 670 0.93 -16.97 -23.45
N ILE A 671 1.40 -18.19 -23.21
CA ILE A 671 2.82 -18.55 -23.36
C ILE A 671 3.04 -19.49 -24.55
N PRO A 672 4.08 -19.26 -25.38
CA PRO A 672 4.52 -20.25 -26.35
C PRO A 672 5.04 -21.52 -25.68
N ILE A 673 5.07 -22.62 -26.42
CA ILE A 673 5.71 -23.85 -25.97
C ILE A 673 7.21 -23.74 -26.23
N TYR A 674 7.97 -23.41 -25.19
CA TYR A 674 9.41 -23.27 -25.29
C TYR A 674 10.10 -24.63 -25.41
N LYS A 675 11.26 -24.62 -26.09
CA LYS A 675 12.12 -25.81 -26.26
C LYS A 675 12.98 -26.09 -25.04
N THR A 676 13.32 -25.07 -24.24
CA THR A 676 14.19 -25.17 -23.06
C THR A 676 13.73 -24.23 -21.94
N LYS A 677 14.04 -24.58 -20.68
CA LYS A 677 13.78 -23.72 -19.50
C LYS A 677 14.45 -22.34 -19.64
N SER A 678 15.69 -22.31 -20.13
CA SER A 678 16.47 -21.08 -20.32
C SER A 678 15.79 -20.12 -21.30
N ARG A 679 15.19 -20.61 -22.39
CA ARG A 679 14.41 -19.76 -23.30
C ARG A 679 13.16 -19.20 -22.62
N MET A 680 12.42 -20.02 -21.86
CA MET A 680 11.27 -19.51 -21.11
C MET A 680 11.71 -18.41 -20.12
N LEU A 681 12.81 -18.62 -19.39
CA LEU A 681 13.35 -17.64 -18.44
C LEU A 681 13.74 -16.33 -19.13
N GLU A 682 14.43 -16.40 -20.26
CA GLU A 682 14.80 -15.23 -21.07
C GLU A 682 13.57 -14.37 -21.42
N TYR A 683 12.51 -14.98 -21.97
CA TYR A 683 11.31 -14.25 -22.36
C TYR A 683 10.47 -13.76 -21.18
N LEU A 684 10.43 -14.50 -20.06
CA LEU A 684 9.77 -14.01 -18.85
C LEU A 684 10.56 -12.86 -18.21
N ASN A 685 11.89 -12.86 -18.28
CA ASN A 685 12.73 -11.74 -17.82
C ASN A 685 12.49 -10.48 -18.65
N LEU A 686 12.30 -10.60 -19.97
CA LEU A 686 11.94 -9.46 -20.81
C LEU A 686 10.65 -8.80 -20.31
N ILE A 687 9.62 -9.58 -19.97
CA ILE A 687 8.36 -9.04 -19.41
C ILE A 687 8.60 -8.30 -18.10
N VAL A 688 9.39 -8.89 -17.21
CA VAL A 688 9.69 -8.29 -15.91
C VAL A 688 10.55 -7.03 -16.04
N GLN A 689 11.24 -6.84 -17.17
CA GLN A 689 12.05 -5.65 -17.47
C GLN A 689 11.29 -4.59 -18.28
N MET A 690 10.14 -4.91 -18.86
CA MET A 690 9.32 -3.95 -19.61
C MET A 690 8.70 -2.90 -18.68
N ASP A 691 8.50 -1.70 -19.23
CA ASP A 691 7.79 -0.63 -18.54
C ASP A 691 6.33 -1.03 -18.27
N ILE A 692 5.85 -0.57 -17.12
CA ILE A 692 4.65 -1.05 -16.43
C ILE A 692 3.35 -0.51 -17.06
N THR A 693 3.48 0.47 -17.96
CA THR A 693 2.38 1.20 -18.59
C THR A 693 2.36 1.00 -20.09
N GLY A 694 1.16 1.00 -20.70
CA GLY A 694 1.03 0.85 -22.16
C GLY A 694 0.76 -0.60 -22.59
N PHE A 695 -0.22 -1.25 -21.96
CA PHE A 695 -0.72 -2.60 -22.33
C PHE A 695 -1.30 -2.68 -23.77
N SER A 696 -1.20 -1.60 -24.55
CA SER A 696 -1.74 -1.42 -25.90
C SER A 696 -0.68 -1.46 -27.02
N ILE A 697 0.62 -1.57 -26.70
CA ILE A 697 1.67 -1.57 -27.73
C ILE A 697 1.86 -2.99 -28.30
N GLU A 698 1.43 -3.17 -29.55
CA GLU A 698 1.57 -4.40 -30.36
C GLU A 698 3.02 -4.79 -30.70
#